data_AF-A0A3B8M2Z0-F1
#
_entry.id   AF-A0A3B8M2Z0-F1
#
_cell.length_a   1.000
_cell.length_b   1.000
_cell.length_c   1.000
_cell.angle_alpha   90.00
_cell.angle_beta   90.00
_cell.angle_gamma   90.00
#
_symmetry.space_group_name_H-M   'P 1'
#
loop_
_entity.id
_entity.type
_entity.pdbx_description
1 polymer ?
#
loop_
_entity_poly.entity_id
_entity_poly.type
_entity_poly.pdbx_seq_one_letter_code
_entity_poly.pdbx_strand_id
1 'polypeptide(L)'
;MFPMTRSSMIVLALSLLATSTSGRAESPKVITNSIGMKLAPIAAAEFLMGAGKSIRDAGADEQPAHRVRITRPFHIGVYEVTQAEFVRIMKFSHSFFANDGPGKSLVKGLDTKSFPAEQVRFVDAVEFCRKLSALPAEKRAGRFYRLPTEAEWELACRGGTDTAFHFGDSLSSEQANFNGKYPYRALTGPFRARTTRVGQFPANAFGLHDMHGNVWEWCLDWYNVDYYDRTVAKDPLGPKTATSRVIRGGGWYSDARDCRSSFRYAEHPLGTYYVMGFRVVMTPTKDVPAALRKRWDDIDTSADPVASKTAASAKDLPTRKQLVAVGGEDWPRWRGIRGNGTWSGPKFPARWPVGGLRTLWRQPIGGGYSGIAASAGRIYTLTKPKKPADTEQVICLDAASGKPLWAHSYTAAYNGLSYGNGPRTTPTVVGDRVYSLGAVGHLYCFHSTTGEVIWSRDLVKQEKAEVPLWGFSASPVIVDNLVIVHAGGKPGGCFLGLDRRTGKELWRSLADPLGYATPLMIQQSGRRQLVCWTPSHVRGLDPLTGKVAWSHEYKVHNGVSISMPIFHRGIVVVSNYWEGVQALRLGDKLSSASLAWEDRRNLRSLMCQPLHRGDHGYLLDKRHGLTCFELSTGKKVWDDGNRMTPKGRNPQATMVWLGDTDRAVVLNSDGELLMVRLSPKGYQEISRTRVIGSTWAHPAYAWGCVYVRNDDTIACIEVVPARR
;
A
#
# COMPACT_ATOMS: atom_id res chain seq x y z
N MET A 1 49.68 -21.54 72.25
CA MET A 1 50.63 -22.65 72.41
C MET A 1 50.16 -23.76 71.47
N PHE A 2 50.95 -24.04 70.43
CA PHE A 2 50.76 -25.07 69.38
C PHE A 2 50.94 -26.49 69.97
N PRO A 3 50.57 -27.63 69.31
CA PRO A 3 51.10 -28.06 67.99
C PRO A 3 50.14 -28.87 67.05
N MET A 4 50.25 -28.75 65.71
CA MET A 4 50.92 -29.64 64.69
C MET A 4 50.26 -31.04 64.52
N THR A 5 50.12 -31.73 63.38
CA THR A 5 50.40 -31.57 61.93
C THR A 5 49.87 -32.82 61.18
N ARG A 6 49.38 -32.62 59.94
CA ARG A 6 49.60 -33.37 58.66
C ARG A 6 49.35 -34.90 58.48
N SER A 7 48.71 -35.17 57.32
CA SER A 7 49.08 -36.10 56.22
C SER A 7 48.31 -37.42 56.00
N SER A 8 47.38 -37.34 55.04
CA SER A 8 47.20 -38.12 53.79
C SER A 8 47.66 -39.58 53.67
N MET A 9 46.76 -40.43 53.14
CA MET A 9 47.06 -41.29 51.97
C MET A 9 45.79 -41.79 51.24
N ILE A 10 45.97 -42.00 49.95
CA ILE A 10 45.02 -42.26 48.85
C ILE A 10 44.42 -43.68 48.91
N VAL A 11 43.15 -43.85 48.50
CA VAL A 11 42.58 -45.17 48.17
C VAL A 11 41.88 -45.14 46.81
N LEU A 12 42.26 -46.13 46.00
CA LEU A 12 41.82 -46.49 44.65
C LEU A 12 40.34 -46.89 44.60
N ALA A 13 39.65 -46.50 43.53
CA ALA A 13 38.29 -46.91 43.21
C ALA A 13 38.24 -48.30 42.56
N LEU A 14 37.28 -49.14 42.98
CA LEU A 14 36.89 -50.36 42.29
C LEU A 14 35.44 -50.22 41.77
N SER A 15 35.28 -50.66 40.53
CA SER A 15 34.11 -50.58 39.65
C SER A 15 33.08 -51.68 39.91
N LEU A 16 31.78 -51.35 39.78
CA LEU A 16 30.71 -52.30 39.48
C LEU A 16 30.03 -51.90 38.16
N LEU A 17 29.99 -52.86 37.24
CA LEU A 17 29.38 -52.76 35.92
C LEU A 17 27.84 -52.78 36.00
N ALA A 18 27.20 -51.79 35.39
CA ALA A 18 25.83 -51.89 34.89
C ALA A 18 25.88 -51.94 33.36
N THR A 19 25.45 -53.06 32.78
CA THR A 19 25.32 -53.26 31.34
C THR A 19 24.17 -52.39 30.81
N SER A 20 24.49 -51.22 30.27
CA SER A 20 23.61 -50.49 29.37
C SER A 20 23.97 -50.86 27.93
N THR A 21 23.05 -51.53 27.24
CA THR A 21 23.08 -51.63 25.78
C THR A 21 22.79 -50.24 25.22
N SER A 22 23.82 -49.40 25.16
CA SER A 22 23.80 -48.18 24.38
C SER A 22 23.86 -48.54 22.90
N GLY A 23 22.68 -48.68 22.29
CA GLY A 23 22.57 -48.48 20.85
C GLY A 23 23.05 -47.06 20.56
N ARG A 24 24.29 -46.94 20.08
CA ARG A 24 24.87 -45.70 19.61
C ARG A 24 24.06 -45.27 18.39
N ALA A 25 23.01 -44.47 18.61
CA ALA A 25 22.27 -43.85 17.53
C ALA A 25 23.28 -42.99 16.74
N GLU A 26 23.57 -43.36 15.49
CA GLU A 26 24.37 -42.53 14.59
C GLU A 26 23.76 -41.13 14.58
N SER A 27 24.56 -40.10 14.90
CA SER A 27 24.21 -38.72 14.63
C SER A 27 23.80 -38.64 13.15
N PRO A 28 22.60 -38.16 12.80
CA PRO A 28 22.16 -38.15 11.41
C PRO A 28 23.17 -37.37 10.58
N LYS A 29 23.84 -38.01 9.62
CA LYS A 29 24.85 -37.36 8.79
C LYS A 29 24.17 -36.37 7.84
N VAL A 30 24.89 -35.32 7.41
CA VAL A 30 24.42 -34.42 6.34
C VAL A 30 23.89 -35.27 5.18
N ILE A 31 22.64 -35.05 4.80
CA ILE A 31 22.02 -35.80 3.72
C ILE A 31 22.15 -35.03 2.41
N THR A 32 22.31 -35.76 1.30
CA THR A 32 22.23 -35.21 -0.05
C THR A 32 20.92 -35.67 -0.70
N ASN A 33 20.16 -34.73 -1.26
CA ASN A 33 18.92 -35.07 -1.97
C ASN A 33 19.16 -35.41 -3.45
N SER A 34 18.10 -35.77 -4.18
CA SER A 34 18.18 -36.20 -5.58
C SER A 34 18.61 -35.10 -6.57
N ILE A 35 18.68 -33.84 -6.14
CA ILE A 35 19.20 -32.73 -6.96
C ILE A 35 20.58 -32.24 -6.49
N GLY A 36 21.17 -32.87 -5.48
CA GLY A 36 22.51 -32.54 -4.95
C GLY A 36 22.53 -31.58 -3.77
N MET A 37 21.37 -31.12 -3.27
CA MET A 37 21.31 -30.24 -2.10
C MET A 37 21.77 -30.99 -0.85
N LYS A 38 22.67 -30.36 -0.08
CA LYS A 38 23.11 -30.84 1.24
C LYS A 38 22.22 -30.27 2.34
N LEU A 39 21.75 -31.13 3.24
CA LEU A 39 20.87 -30.75 4.34
C LEU A 39 21.49 -31.24 5.66
N ALA A 40 21.81 -30.31 6.55
CA ALA A 40 22.41 -30.62 7.85
C ALA A 40 21.33 -30.97 8.89
N PRO A 41 21.60 -31.94 9.78
CA PRO A 41 20.70 -32.29 10.87
C PRO A 41 20.63 -31.17 11.92
N ILE A 42 19.44 -30.90 12.44
CA ILE A 42 19.22 -30.06 13.63
C ILE A 42 18.44 -30.90 14.63
N ALA A 43 19.01 -31.11 15.82
CA ALA A 43 18.36 -31.86 16.89
C ALA A 43 17.19 -31.05 17.49
N ALA A 44 16.23 -31.75 18.07
CA ALA A 44 15.22 -31.11 18.92
C ALA A 44 15.92 -30.40 20.09
N ALA A 45 15.57 -29.15 20.34
CA ALA A 45 16.26 -28.30 21.31
C ALA A 45 15.34 -27.25 21.93
N GLU A 46 15.74 -26.77 23.10
CA GLU A 46 15.23 -25.53 23.71
C GLU A 46 16.28 -24.44 23.60
N PHE A 47 15.87 -23.23 23.25
CA PHE A 47 16.75 -22.07 23.16
C PHE A 47 16.01 -20.78 23.51
N LEU A 48 16.78 -19.70 23.71
CA LEU A 48 16.24 -18.35 23.83
C LEU A 48 16.09 -17.74 22.44
N MET A 49 14.85 -17.53 22.02
CA MET A 49 14.49 -16.85 20.78
C MET A 49 14.28 -15.36 21.04
N GLY A 50 14.70 -14.52 20.09
CA GLY A 50 14.66 -13.06 20.21
C GLY A 50 15.87 -12.46 20.92
N ALA A 51 15.81 -11.16 21.13
CA ALA A 51 16.90 -10.38 21.67
C ALA A 51 16.72 -10.09 23.17
N GLY A 52 17.74 -10.43 23.95
CA GLY A 52 17.86 -10.00 25.34
C GLY A 52 18.52 -8.61 25.43
N LYS A 53 18.59 -8.05 26.63
CA LYS A 53 19.21 -6.73 26.89
C LYS A 53 20.69 -6.64 26.48
N SER A 54 21.38 -7.78 26.34
CA SER A 54 22.79 -7.86 25.95
C SER A 54 23.03 -7.63 24.45
N ILE A 55 22.04 -7.88 23.59
CA ILE A 55 22.16 -7.70 22.14
C ILE A 55 21.90 -6.23 21.80
N ARG A 56 22.95 -5.51 21.40
CA ARG A 56 22.87 -4.09 21.02
C ARG A 56 22.06 -3.93 19.73
N ASP A 57 21.46 -2.76 19.58
CA ASP A 57 20.73 -2.33 18.38
C ASP A 57 19.48 -3.18 18.08
N ALA A 58 19.05 -4.03 19.01
CA ALA A 58 17.84 -4.85 18.88
C ALA A 58 16.57 -4.01 18.90
N GLY A 59 15.71 -4.24 17.90
CA GLY A 59 14.40 -3.60 17.79
C GLY A 59 13.41 -4.06 18.87
N ALA A 60 12.29 -3.34 18.99
CA ALA A 60 11.21 -3.72 19.90
C ALA A 60 10.53 -5.03 19.49
N ASP A 61 10.48 -5.32 18.18
CA ASP A 61 9.88 -6.53 17.62
C ASP A 61 10.78 -7.77 17.71
N GLU A 62 12.06 -7.58 18.04
CA GLU A 62 12.99 -8.66 18.43
C GLU A 62 12.84 -9.04 19.92
N GLN A 63 12.11 -8.24 20.70
CA GLN A 63 11.97 -8.39 22.15
C GLN A 63 10.55 -8.85 22.56
N PRO A 64 10.41 -9.46 23.74
CA PRO A 64 11.47 -9.94 24.63
C PRO A 64 12.12 -11.24 24.11
N ALA A 65 13.36 -11.50 24.55
CA ALA A 65 13.89 -12.85 24.50
C ALA A 65 13.02 -13.81 25.33
N HIS A 66 12.64 -14.93 24.75
CA HIS A 66 11.72 -15.90 25.35
C HIS A 66 12.14 -17.33 25.02
N ARG A 67 11.75 -18.28 25.87
CA ARG A 67 12.11 -19.69 25.69
C ARG A 67 11.23 -20.34 24.63
N VAL A 68 11.86 -20.96 23.64
CA VAL A 68 11.20 -21.75 22.60
C VAL A 68 11.77 -23.17 22.58
N ARG A 69 10.87 -24.15 22.42
CA ARG A 69 11.18 -25.57 22.27
C ARG A 69 10.76 -26.05 20.89
N ILE A 70 11.73 -26.48 20.10
CA ILE A 70 11.52 -27.25 18.88
C ILE A 70 11.52 -28.74 19.26
N THR A 71 10.38 -29.42 19.08
CA THR A 71 10.19 -30.76 19.67
C THR A 71 10.65 -31.92 18.80
N ARG A 72 10.92 -31.67 17.52
CA ARG A 72 11.32 -32.71 16.56
C ARG A 72 12.59 -32.29 15.84
N PRO A 73 13.50 -33.24 15.57
CA PRO A 73 14.64 -32.96 14.72
C PRO A 73 14.15 -32.70 13.29
N PHE A 74 14.90 -31.88 12.57
CA PHE A 74 14.67 -31.59 11.15
C PHE A 74 16.03 -31.51 10.44
N HIS A 75 16.03 -31.47 9.12
CA HIS A 75 17.23 -31.12 8.36
C HIS A 75 17.01 -29.79 7.67
N ILE A 76 18.04 -28.97 7.54
CA ILE A 76 17.95 -27.66 6.87
C ILE A 76 19.09 -27.51 5.87
N GLY A 77 18.84 -26.78 4.78
CA GLY A 77 19.83 -26.49 3.74
C GLY A 77 21.11 -25.94 4.35
N VAL A 78 22.22 -26.60 4.02
CA VAL A 78 23.59 -26.14 4.37
C VAL A 78 23.85 -24.74 3.80
N TYR A 79 23.21 -24.44 2.65
CA TYR A 79 23.27 -23.20 1.90
C TYR A 79 21.85 -22.69 1.62
N GLU A 80 21.72 -21.43 1.22
CA GLU A 80 20.55 -20.93 0.51
C GLU A 80 20.36 -21.68 -0.82
N VAL A 81 19.13 -21.73 -1.34
CA VAL A 81 18.86 -22.36 -2.63
C VAL A 81 19.62 -21.61 -3.72
N THR A 82 20.44 -22.33 -4.47
CA THR A 82 21.24 -21.74 -5.55
C THR A 82 20.42 -21.43 -6.80
N GLN A 83 20.92 -20.54 -7.65
CA GLN A 83 20.30 -20.24 -8.95
C GLN A 83 20.12 -21.51 -9.80
N ALA A 84 21.12 -22.41 -9.81
CA ALA A 84 21.04 -23.65 -10.57
C ALA A 84 19.98 -24.62 -10.02
N GLU A 85 19.88 -24.76 -8.71
CA GLU A 85 18.85 -25.59 -8.07
C GLU A 85 17.46 -25.01 -8.34
N PHE A 86 17.29 -23.68 -8.18
CA PHE A 86 16.05 -22.98 -8.45
C PHE A 86 15.58 -23.20 -9.89
N VAL A 87 16.44 -22.92 -10.88
CA VAL A 87 16.12 -23.13 -12.30
C VAL A 87 15.81 -24.59 -12.60
N ARG A 88 16.54 -25.53 -11.99
CA ARG A 88 16.30 -26.97 -12.18
C ARG A 88 14.88 -27.38 -11.79
N ILE A 89 14.35 -26.83 -10.70
CA ILE A 89 13.01 -27.17 -10.18
C ILE A 89 11.91 -26.30 -10.82
N MET A 90 12.13 -24.99 -10.90
CA MET A 90 11.11 -24.01 -11.29
C MET A 90 11.06 -23.77 -12.80
N LYS A 91 12.13 -24.08 -13.54
CA LYS A 91 12.29 -23.89 -14.99
C LYS A 91 12.31 -22.44 -15.45
N PHE A 92 12.51 -21.50 -14.52
CA PHE A 92 12.76 -20.08 -14.78
C PHE A 92 13.71 -19.53 -13.70
N SER A 93 14.20 -18.30 -13.90
CA SER A 93 14.99 -17.56 -12.90
C SER A 93 14.44 -16.14 -12.74
N HIS A 94 14.58 -15.59 -11.53
CA HIS A 94 14.34 -14.18 -11.23
C HIS A 94 15.61 -13.43 -10.82
N SER A 95 16.75 -14.11 -10.76
CA SER A 95 17.99 -13.55 -10.23
C SER A 95 18.48 -12.35 -11.03
N PHE A 96 18.61 -11.22 -10.33
CA PHE A 96 19.33 -10.04 -10.77
C PHE A 96 20.80 -10.34 -11.10
N PHE A 97 21.49 -11.07 -10.20
CA PHE A 97 22.91 -11.39 -10.30
C PHE A 97 23.14 -12.72 -11.03
N ALA A 98 22.49 -12.90 -12.17
CA ALA A 98 22.72 -13.98 -13.11
C ALA A 98 23.54 -13.50 -14.33
N ASN A 99 24.16 -14.41 -15.07
CA ASN A 99 24.97 -14.07 -16.26
C ASN A 99 24.14 -13.39 -17.38
N ASP A 100 22.84 -13.64 -17.42
CA ASP A 100 21.84 -13.04 -18.30
C ASP A 100 20.89 -12.07 -17.58
N GLY A 101 21.07 -11.87 -16.26
CA GLY A 101 20.24 -11.01 -15.43
C GLY A 101 20.55 -9.51 -15.59
N PRO A 102 19.69 -8.61 -15.07
CA PRO A 102 19.92 -7.16 -15.11
C PRO A 102 21.24 -6.70 -14.45
N GLY A 103 21.73 -7.44 -13.46
CA GLY A 103 23.01 -7.20 -12.77
C GLY A 103 24.23 -7.84 -13.40
N LYS A 104 24.14 -8.39 -14.62
CA LYS A 104 25.21 -9.15 -15.30
C LYS A 104 26.59 -8.47 -15.35
N SER A 105 26.64 -7.13 -15.37
CA SER A 105 27.89 -6.38 -15.35
C SER A 105 28.70 -6.60 -14.06
N LEU A 106 28.01 -6.82 -12.93
CA LEU A 106 28.62 -7.03 -11.61
C LEU A 106 29.09 -8.48 -11.40
N VAL A 107 28.66 -9.41 -12.25
CA VAL A 107 28.98 -10.85 -12.16
C VAL A 107 29.72 -11.39 -13.38
N LYS A 108 30.24 -10.50 -14.24
CA LYS A 108 30.97 -10.88 -15.45
C LYS A 108 32.16 -11.79 -15.11
N GLY A 109 32.21 -12.96 -15.77
CA GLY A 109 33.28 -13.94 -15.57
C GLY A 109 33.12 -14.83 -14.34
N LEU A 110 32.00 -14.75 -13.62
CA LEU A 110 31.72 -15.57 -12.45
C LEU A 110 30.74 -16.71 -12.79
N ASP A 111 30.86 -17.84 -12.08
CA ASP A 111 29.89 -18.92 -12.18
C ASP A 111 28.71 -18.68 -11.21
N THR A 112 27.73 -17.94 -11.72
CA THR A 112 26.51 -17.56 -10.99
C THR A 112 25.58 -18.74 -10.70
N LYS A 113 25.82 -19.93 -11.26
CA LYS A 113 25.06 -21.16 -10.93
C LYS A 113 25.11 -21.50 -9.46
N SER A 114 26.22 -21.16 -8.80
CA SER A 114 26.48 -21.40 -7.38
C SER A 114 26.15 -20.20 -6.47
N PHE A 115 25.58 -19.14 -7.03
CA PHE A 115 25.10 -17.99 -6.26
C PHE A 115 23.69 -18.31 -5.72
N PRO A 116 23.23 -17.65 -4.66
CA PRO A 116 21.85 -17.81 -4.21
C PRO A 116 20.87 -17.34 -5.29
N ALA A 117 19.74 -18.03 -5.39
CA ALA A 117 18.57 -17.50 -6.08
C ALA A 117 18.06 -16.29 -5.27
N GLU A 118 17.89 -15.15 -5.95
CA GLU A 118 17.37 -13.92 -5.35
C GLU A 118 16.29 -13.27 -6.23
N GLN A 119 15.61 -12.26 -5.68
CA GLN A 119 14.29 -11.77 -6.13
C GLN A 119 13.19 -12.84 -6.07
N VAL A 120 13.35 -13.84 -5.21
CA VAL A 120 12.39 -14.93 -5.07
C VAL A 120 11.20 -14.44 -4.24
N ARG A 121 9.99 -14.50 -4.80
CA ARG A 121 8.76 -14.22 -4.04
C ARG A 121 8.49 -15.37 -3.07
N PHE A 122 7.82 -15.10 -1.95
CA PHE A 122 7.45 -16.15 -0.99
C PHE A 122 6.68 -17.30 -1.66
N VAL A 123 5.75 -16.97 -2.58
CA VAL A 123 4.96 -17.97 -3.30
C VAL A 123 5.83 -18.87 -4.21
N ASP A 124 6.89 -18.33 -4.81
CA ASP A 124 7.81 -19.12 -5.65
C ASP A 124 8.68 -20.04 -4.80
N ALA A 125 9.10 -19.56 -3.62
CA ALA A 125 9.86 -20.38 -2.67
C ALA A 125 9.03 -21.55 -2.13
N VAL A 126 7.74 -21.32 -1.86
CA VAL A 126 6.78 -22.38 -1.49
C VAL A 126 6.58 -23.37 -2.64
N GLU A 127 6.37 -22.87 -3.86
CA GLU A 127 6.19 -23.71 -5.04
C GLU A 127 7.43 -24.54 -5.35
N PHE A 128 8.63 -23.97 -5.20
CA PHE A 128 9.90 -24.71 -5.27
C PHE A 128 9.90 -25.89 -4.30
N CYS A 129 9.55 -25.66 -3.02
CA CYS A 129 9.51 -26.71 -2.01
C CYS A 129 8.48 -27.80 -2.34
N ARG A 130 7.30 -27.41 -2.88
CA ARG A 130 6.25 -28.35 -3.32
C ARG A 130 6.75 -29.22 -4.47
N LYS A 131 7.34 -28.61 -5.51
CA LYS A 131 7.90 -29.34 -6.66
C LYS A 131 9.06 -30.24 -6.27
N LEU A 132 9.92 -29.79 -5.36
CA LEU A 132 11.01 -30.60 -4.82
C LEU A 132 10.48 -31.84 -4.07
N SER A 133 9.48 -31.65 -3.20
CA SER A 133 8.80 -32.76 -2.50
C SER A 133 8.09 -33.71 -3.46
N ALA A 134 7.62 -33.20 -4.60
CA ALA A 134 6.88 -33.99 -5.57
C ALA A 134 7.77 -34.88 -6.45
N LEU A 135 9.10 -34.68 -6.45
CA LEU A 135 10.02 -35.49 -7.24
C LEU A 135 9.91 -36.97 -6.86
N PRO A 136 9.90 -37.91 -7.83
CA PRO A 136 9.75 -39.34 -7.55
C PRO A 136 10.78 -39.89 -6.55
N ALA A 137 12.02 -39.43 -6.63
CA ALA A 137 13.09 -39.83 -5.71
C ALA A 137 12.83 -39.34 -4.28
N GLU A 138 12.34 -38.11 -4.10
CA GLU A 138 12.04 -37.56 -2.77
C GLU A 138 10.80 -38.20 -2.14
N LYS A 139 9.76 -38.48 -2.96
CA LYS A 139 8.59 -39.25 -2.52
C LYS A 139 8.99 -40.65 -2.04
N ARG A 140 9.84 -41.37 -2.79
CA ARG A 140 10.35 -42.69 -2.38
C ARG A 140 11.19 -42.63 -1.11
N ALA A 141 11.97 -41.57 -0.93
CA ALA A 141 12.73 -41.33 0.29
C ALA A 141 11.86 -40.84 1.46
N GLY A 142 10.56 -40.62 1.25
CA GLY A 142 9.63 -40.14 2.27
C GLY A 142 9.93 -38.72 2.74
N ARG A 143 10.53 -37.86 1.92
CA ARG A 143 10.99 -36.51 2.31
C ARG A 143 9.97 -35.44 1.96
N PHE A 144 9.72 -34.54 2.91
CA PHE A 144 8.87 -33.38 2.75
C PHE A 144 9.68 -32.10 2.92
N TYR A 145 9.65 -31.23 1.91
CA TYR A 145 10.37 -29.97 1.86
C TYR A 145 9.44 -28.78 2.07
N ARG A 146 9.92 -27.80 2.83
CA ARG A 146 9.21 -26.56 3.14
C ARG A 146 10.17 -25.42 3.48
N LEU A 147 9.63 -24.22 3.67
CA LEU A 147 10.36 -23.13 4.33
C LEU A 147 10.53 -23.42 5.83
N PRO A 148 11.61 -22.94 6.46
CA PRO A 148 11.77 -23.00 7.92
C PRO A 148 10.67 -22.19 8.61
N THR A 149 10.27 -22.58 9.82
CA THR A 149 9.59 -21.63 10.69
C THR A 149 10.60 -20.59 11.17
N GLU A 150 10.11 -19.44 11.62
CA GLU A 150 10.94 -18.37 12.18
C GLU A 150 11.81 -18.89 13.34
N ALA A 151 11.23 -19.71 14.21
CA ALA A 151 11.94 -20.31 15.33
C ALA A 151 12.98 -21.36 14.90
N GLU A 152 12.67 -22.18 13.90
CA GLU A 152 13.64 -23.14 13.35
C GLU A 152 14.81 -22.42 12.68
N TRP A 153 14.54 -21.34 11.95
CA TRP A 153 15.56 -20.52 11.32
C TRP A 153 16.48 -19.89 12.37
N GLU A 154 15.93 -19.30 13.43
CA GLU A 154 16.73 -18.66 14.47
C GLU A 154 17.56 -19.67 15.26
N LEU A 155 16.99 -20.83 15.62
CA LEU A 155 17.73 -21.94 16.23
C LEU A 155 18.91 -22.36 15.35
N ALA A 156 18.66 -22.53 14.06
CA ALA A 156 19.67 -22.94 13.09
C ALA A 156 20.76 -21.87 12.93
N CYS A 157 20.39 -20.58 12.86
CA CYS A 157 21.31 -19.45 12.73
C CYS A 157 22.27 -19.35 13.90
N ARG A 158 21.72 -19.42 15.13
CA ARG A 158 22.47 -19.31 16.39
C ARG A 158 23.57 -20.36 16.54
N GLY A 159 23.41 -21.56 15.98
CA GLY A 159 24.47 -22.57 16.02
C GLY A 159 24.91 -22.94 17.44
N GLY A 160 24.01 -22.83 18.43
CA GLY A 160 24.30 -23.07 19.84
C GLY A 160 24.70 -21.84 20.67
N THR A 161 24.81 -20.65 20.08
CA THR A 161 25.09 -19.41 20.82
C THR A 161 23.82 -18.63 21.17
N ASP A 162 23.89 -17.76 22.17
CA ASP A 162 22.85 -16.79 22.52
C ASP A 162 23.22 -15.34 22.14
N THR A 163 24.37 -15.16 21.48
CA THR A 163 24.96 -13.88 21.06
C THR A 163 24.30 -13.28 19.82
N ALA A 164 24.71 -12.05 19.45
CA ALA A 164 24.17 -11.35 18.28
C ALA A 164 24.39 -12.12 16.96
N PHE A 165 25.51 -12.83 16.83
CA PHE A 165 25.87 -13.70 15.71
C PHE A 165 26.40 -15.04 16.23
N HIS A 166 26.44 -16.09 15.40
CA HIS A 166 27.11 -17.35 15.80
C HIS A 166 28.64 -17.19 15.96
N PHE A 167 29.19 -16.04 15.53
CA PHE A 167 30.57 -15.63 15.74
C PHE A 167 30.81 -14.90 17.08
N GLY A 168 29.76 -14.75 17.90
CA GLY A 168 29.79 -13.91 19.10
C GLY A 168 29.10 -12.57 18.85
N ASP A 169 29.63 -11.49 19.43
CA ASP A 169 29.06 -10.14 19.35
C ASP A 169 29.79 -9.23 18.35
N SER A 170 30.43 -9.80 17.33
CA SER A 170 31.01 -9.04 16.22
C SER A 170 30.70 -9.70 14.88
N LEU A 171 30.61 -8.87 13.83
CA LEU A 171 30.48 -9.33 12.45
C LEU A 171 31.30 -8.43 11.51
N SER A 172 32.28 -9.04 10.84
CA SER A 172 33.14 -8.43 9.83
C SER A 172 32.84 -8.96 8.42
N SER A 173 33.26 -8.22 7.38
CA SER A 173 33.03 -8.58 5.96
C SER A 173 33.79 -9.82 5.46
N GLU A 174 34.65 -10.38 6.31
CA GLU A 174 35.36 -11.64 6.14
C GLU A 174 34.53 -12.83 6.66
N GLN A 175 33.55 -12.56 7.54
CA GLN A 175 32.66 -13.54 8.16
C GLN A 175 31.31 -13.66 7.47
N ALA A 176 30.87 -12.64 6.74
CA ALA A 176 29.62 -12.67 5.97
C ALA A 176 29.62 -11.65 4.83
N ASN A 177 28.69 -11.79 3.88
CA ASN A 177 28.46 -10.82 2.81
C ASN A 177 27.38 -9.81 3.19
N PHE A 178 27.77 -8.59 3.54
CA PHE A 178 26.90 -7.46 3.83
C PHE A 178 27.60 -6.16 3.40
N ASN A 179 27.02 -4.99 3.72
CA ASN A 179 27.69 -3.72 3.51
C ASN A 179 28.87 -3.53 4.49
N GLY A 180 30.06 -3.96 4.07
CA GLY A 180 31.30 -3.91 4.87
C GLY A 180 31.71 -2.51 5.36
N LYS A 181 31.06 -1.43 4.89
CA LYS A 181 31.22 -0.07 5.44
C LYS A 181 30.59 0.11 6.82
N TYR A 182 29.65 -0.76 7.18
CA TYR A 182 28.90 -0.71 8.45
C TYR A 182 29.00 -2.05 9.20
N PRO A 183 30.22 -2.45 9.63
CA PRO A 183 30.42 -3.68 10.40
C PRO A 183 29.83 -3.56 11.81
N TYR A 184 29.69 -4.69 12.50
CA TYR A 184 29.24 -4.72 13.89
C TYR A 184 30.41 -5.06 14.81
N ARG A 185 30.88 -4.08 15.59
CA ARG A 185 32.04 -4.22 16.52
C ARG A 185 33.29 -4.84 15.85
N ALA A 186 33.49 -4.53 14.58
CA ALA A 186 34.66 -4.92 13.80
C ALA A 186 35.14 -3.74 12.95
N LEU A 187 36.31 -3.89 12.32
CA LEU A 187 36.84 -2.88 11.40
C LEU A 187 36.03 -2.87 10.10
N THR A 188 35.96 -1.70 9.46
CA THR A 188 35.36 -1.57 8.13
C THR A 188 36.12 -2.41 7.12
N GLY A 189 35.40 -3.04 6.20
CA GLY A 189 35.98 -3.85 5.15
C GLY A 189 35.19 -3.79 3.84
N PRO A 190 35.46 -4.72 2.89
CA PRO A 190 34.93 -4.63 1.54
C PRO A 190 33.40 -4.68 1.47
N PHE A 191 32.80 -3.75 0.72
CA PHE A 191 31.40 -3.83 0.28
C PHE A 191 31.35 -4.34 -1.15
N ARG A 192 30.84 -5.57 -1.34
CA ARG A 192 30.85 -6.25 -2.64
C ARG A 192 29.76 -5.76 -3.59
N ALA A 193 28.69 -5.16 -3.07
CA ALA A 193 27.54 -4.67 -3.83
C ALA A 193 26.84 -5.72 -4.73
N ARG A 194 26.93 -7.00 -4.36
CA ARG A 194 26.30 -8.15 -5.04
C ARG A 194 26.29 -9.38 -4.13
N THR A 195 25.51 -10.37 -4.52
CA THR A 195 25.59 -11.73 -3.93
C THR A 195 26.92 -12.41 -4.27
N THR A 196 27.27 -13.41 -3.47
CA THR A 196 28.46 -14.26 -3.63
C THR A 196 28.05 -15.72 -3.77
N ARG A 197 29.01 -16.58 -4.15
CA ARG A 197 28.80 -18.03 -4.12
C ARG A 197 28.39 -18.47 -2.72
N VAL A 198 27.39 -19.33 -2.64
CA VAL A 198 26.96 -19.91 -1.35
C VAL A 198 28.10 -20.73 -0.73
N GLY A 199 28.20 -20.71 0.59
CA GLY A 199 29.25 -21.38 1.34
C GLY A 199 30.61 -20.70 1.29
N GLN A 200 30.68 -19.44 0.82
CA GLN A 200 31.95 -18.71 0.74
C GLN A 200 32.47 -18.30 2.13
N PHE A 201 31.57 -18.11 3.11
CA PHE A 201 31.91 -17.66 4.46
C PHE A 201 31.91 -18.82 5.46
N PRO A 202 32.55 -18.69 6.64
CA PRO A 202 32.65 -19.79 7.60
C PRO A 202 31.28 -20.31 8.06
N ALA A 203 31.20 -21.61 8.32
CA ALA A 203 29.99 -22.23 8.85
C ALA A 203 29.84 -22.04 10.37
N ASN A 204 28.61 -22.15 10.86
CA ASN A 204 28.35 -22.29 12.29
C ASN A 204 28.55 -23.74 12.79
N ALA A 205 28.28 -24.01 14.07
CA ALA A 205 28.50 -25.33 14.69
C ALA A 205 27.64 -26.47 14.09
N PHE A 206 26.57 -26.13 13.36
CA PHE A 206 25.75 -27.11 12.63
C PHE A 206 26.21 -27.32 11.17
N GLY A 207 27.30 -26.65 10.76
CA GLY A 207 27.80 -26.70 9.39
C GLY A 207 26.98 -25.85 8.42
N LEU A 208 26.18 -24.91 8.91
CA LEU A 208 25.38 -24.01 8.07
C LEU A 208 26.17 -22.76 7.71
N HIS A 209 26.11 -22.37 6.45
CA HIS A 209 26.76 -21.18 5.94
C HIS A 209 25.76 -20.05 5.67
N ASP A 210 26.31 -18.84 5.51
CA ASP A 210 25.60 -17.64 5.05
C ASP A 210 24.40 -17.23 5.93
N MET A 211 24.42 -17.60 7.22
CA MET A 211 23.33 -17.29 8.16
C MET A 211 23.23 -15.80 8.54
N HIS A 212 24.20 -14.97 8.15
CA HIS A 212 24.36 -13.57 8.55
C HIS A 212 24.61 -12.62 7.36
N GLY A 213 24.11 -12.95 6.16
CA GLY A 213 24.17 -12.07 5.01
C GLY A 213 23.91 -12.79 3.69
N ASN A 214 24.47 -12.25 2.62
CA ASN A 214 24.30 -12.67 1.23
C ASN A 214 22.87 -12.38 0.71
N VAL A 215 21.84 -13.06 1.22
CA VAL A 215 20.43 -12.82 0.90
C VAL A 215 19.56 -12.96 2.13
N TRP A 216 18.48 -12.19 2.19
CA TRP A 216 17.42 -12.40 3.18
C TRP A 216 16.68 -13.69 2.87
N GLU A 217 16.17 -14.36 3.90
CA GLU A 217 15.53 -15.65 3.74
C GLU A 217 14.10 -15.70 4.25
N TRP A 218 13.21 -16.21 3.40
CA TRP A 218 11.82 -16.46 3.75
C TRP A 218 11.66 -17.48 4.87
N CYS A 219 10.89 -17.10 5.89
CA CYS A 219 10.32 -18.01 6.87
C CYS A 219 8.83 -18.27 6.57
N LEU A 220 8.32 -19.41 7.03
CA LEU A 220 6.91 -19.81 6.90
C LEU A 220 5.95 -18.82 7.60
N ASP A 221 6.42 -18.18 8.66
CA ASP A 221 5.61 -17.43 9.60
C ASP A 221 5.06 -16.13 9.01
N TRP A 222 3.85 -15.78 9.44
CA TRP A 222 3.32 -14.44 9.25
C TRP A 222 4.04 -13.47 10.20
N TYR A 223 4.39 -12.28 9.73
CA TYR A 223 5.02 -11.26 10.56
C TYR A 223 3.96 -10.50 11.38
N ASN A 224 4.26 -10.26 12.65
CA ASN A 224 3.57 -9.33 13.51
C ASN A 224 4.57 -8.77 14.54
N VAL A 225 4.52 -7.45 14.70
CA VAL A 225 5.45 -6.67 15.53
C VAL A 225 5.39 -7.07 17.02
N ASP A 226 4.19 -7.40 17.53
CA ASP A 226 3.96 -7.73 18.94
C ASP A 226 3.91 -9.26 19.19
N TYR A 227 4.35 -10.08 18.23
CA TYR A 227 4.13 -11.53 18.33
C TYR A 227 4.88 -12.17 19.49
N TYR A 228 6.08 -11.69 19.83
CA TYR A 228 6.91 -12.28 20.88
C TYR A 228 6.29 -12.14 22.28
N ASP A 229 5.44 -11.13 22.50
CA ASP A 229 4.68 -10.97 23.75
C ASP A 229 3.59 -12.03 23.95
N ARG A 230 3.19 -12.72 22.87
CA ARG A 230 2.03 -13.62 22.85
C ARG A 230 2.33 -14.97 22.18
N THR A 231 3.61 -15.26 21.99
CA THR A 231 4.08 -16.47 21.32
C THR A 231 3.84 -17.70 22.18
N VAL A 232 3.76 -18.86 21.53
CA VAL A 232 3.68 -20.15 22.21
C VAL A 232 5.08 -20.75 22.34
N ALA A 233 5.39 -21.34 23.49
CA ALA A 233 6.74 -21.85 23.75
C ALA A 233 7.09 -23.10 22.93
N LYS A 234 6.10 -23.89 22.50
CA LYS A 234 6.31 -25.19 21.83
C LYS A 234 5.96 -25.10 20.35
N ASP A 235 6.94 -25.35 19.48
CA ASP A 235 6.80 -25.36 18.01
C ASP A 235 5.99 -24.16 17.45
N PRO A 236 6.38 -22.89 17.72
CA PRO A 236 5.64 -21.73 17.25
C PRO A 236 5.58 -21.68 15.72
N LEU A 237 4.42 -21.26 15.20
CA LEU A 237 4.11 -21.14 13.77
C LEU A 237 3.66 -19.72 13.38
N GLY A 238 3.94 -18.74 14.24
CA GLY A 238 3.54 -17.37 14.04
C GLY A 238 2.03 -17.12 14.21
N PRO A 239 1.59 -15.87 14.05
CA PRO A 239 0.18 -15.51 13.92
C PRO A 239 -0.52 -16.33 12.83
N LYS A 240 -1.83 -16.58 12.98
CA LYS A 240 -2.60 -17.34 11.97
C LYS A 240 -2.70 -16.60 10.63
N THR A 241 -2.71 -15.27 10.65
CA THR A 241 -2.87 -14.41 9.47
C THR A 241 -2.11 -13.08 9.67
N ALA A 242 -1.49 -12.55 8.62
CA ALA A 242 -0.98 -11.18 8.54
C ALA A 242 -0.86 -10.71 7.07
N THR A 243 -0.24 -9.56 6.85
CA THR A 243 0.01 -8.98 5.51
C THR A 243 1.36 -9.37 4.91
N SER A 244 2.35 -9.59 5.77
CA SER A 244 3.75 -9.83 5.38
C SER A 244 4.29 -11.09 6.04
N ARG A 245 5.22 -11.78 5.39
CA ARG A 245 5.92 -12.94 5.95
C ARG A 245 7.22 -12.49 6.60
N VAL A 246 7.67 -13.27 7.57
CA VAL A 246 8.94 -13.05 8.23
C VAL A 246 10.09 -13.33 7.25
N ILE A 247 11.09 -12.47 7.25
CA ILE A 247 12.39 -12.70 6.61
C ILE A 247 13.52 -12.48 7.60
N ARG A 248 14.63 -13.23 7.46
CA ARG A 248 15.78 -13.18 8.38
C ARG A 248 17.12 -13.29 7.66
N GLY A 249 18.21 -13.02 8.37
CA GLY A 249 19.60 -13.27 7.91
C GLY A 249 20.38 -12.06 7.42
N GLY A 250 19.71 -11.01 6.94
CA GLY A 250 20.40 -9.90 6.27
C GLY A 250 20.78 -10.22 4.83
N GLY A 251 21.17 -9.21 4.05
CA GLY A 251 21.61 -9.39 2.67
C GLY A 251 22.91 -8.65 2.37
N TRP A 252 23.45 -8.84 1.17
CA TRP A 252 24.71 -8.21 0.75
C TRP A 252 24.76 -6.68 0.87
N TYR A 253 23.60 -5.98 0.90
CA TYR A 253 23.53 -4.53 1.09
C TYR A 253 23.20 -4.10 2.53
N SER A 254 22.82 -5.03 3.40
CA SER A 254 22.43 -4.75 4.78
C SER A 254 23.59 -4.20 5.59
N ASP A 255 23.30 -3.40 6.61
CA ASP A 255 24.28 -3.10 7.65
C ASP A 255 24.44 -4.35 8.52
N ALA A 256 25.64 -4.59 9.09
CA ALA A 256 25.89 -5.79 9.90
C ALA A 256 24.91 -5.95 11.08
N ARG A 257 24.39 -4.83 11.59
CA ARG A 257 23.39 -4.83 12.66
C ARG A 257 22.09 -5.53 12.21
N ASP A 258 21.72 -5.46 10.95
CA ASP A 258 20.49 -6.08 10.44
C ASP A 258 20.71 -7.58 10.12
N CYS A 259 21.94 -8.09 10.27
CA CYS A 259 22.29 -9.49 10.02
C CYS A 259 22.28 -10.37 11.29
N ARG A 260 21.85 -9.84 12.45
CA ARG A 260 21.86 -10.58 13.72
C ARG A 260 20.95 -11.81 13.68
N SER A 261 21.26 -12.81 14.50
CA SER A 261 20.43 -14.00 14.69
C SER A 261 18.99 -13.66 15.05
N SER A 262 18.79 -12.67 15.94
CA SER A 262 17.48 -12.22 16.42
C SER A 262 16.76 -11.25 15.48
N PHE A 263 17.47 -10.68 14.49
CA PHE A 263 16.87 -9.66 13.64
C PHE A 263 15.81 -10.30 12.75
N ARG A 264 14.66 -9.64 12.70
CA ARG A 264 13.51 -10.06 11.91
C ARG A 264 13.02 -8.86 11.12
N TYR A 265 12.61 -9.10 9.89
CA TYR A 265 11.94 -8.09 9.07
C TYR A 265 10.72 -8.70 8.41
N ALA A 266 9.99 -7.88 7.68
CA ALA A 266 8.73 -8.25 7.07
C ALA A 266 8.73 -7.88 5.60
N GLU A 267 8.33 -8.81 4.74
CA GLU A 267 8.12 -8.53 3.32
C GLU A 267 6.79 -9.14 2.87
N HIS A 268 6.10 -8.44 1.96
CA HIS A 268 4.85 -8.92 1.39
C HIS A 268 5.12 -10.23 0.61
N PRO A 269 4.20 -11.23 0.62
CA PRO A 269 4.43 -12.53 -0.05
C PRO A 269 4.76 -12.47 -1.56
N LEU A 270 4.52 -11.33 -2.20
CA LEU A 270 4.88 -11.07 -3.60
C LEU A 270 5.93 -9.99 -3.80
N GLY A 271 6.49 -9.45 -2.72
CA GLY A 271 7.63 -8.55 -2.84
C GLY A 271 8.73 -9.26 -3.64
N THR A 272 9.21 -8.62 -4.69
CA THR A 272 10.36 -9.07 -5.49
C THR A 272 11.61 -8.29 -5.06
N TYR A 273 11.73 -8.05 -3.75
CA TYR A 273 12.83 -7.28 -3.22
C TYR A 273 14.16 -7.95 -3.61
N TYR A 274 15.11 -7.18 -4.15
CA TYR A 274 16.20 -7.69 -5.00
C TYR A 274 17.31 -8.48 -4.28
N VAL A 275 17.05 -8.88 -3.03
CA VAL A 275 17.94 -9.66 -2.17
C VAL A 275 17.21 -10.82 -1.50
N MET A 276 15.99 -11.12 -1.94
CA MET A 276 15.15 -12.11 -1.29
C MET A 276 15.43 -13.51 -1.83
N GLY A 277 15.99 -14.36 -0.99
CA GLY A 277 16.22 -15.78 -1.23
C GLY A 277 15.50 -16.64 -0.20
N PHE A 278 15.94 -17.88 -0.07
CA PHE A 278 15.41 -18.81 0.92
C PHE A 278 16.32 -20.04 1.04
N ARG A 279 16.21 -20.74 2.17
CA ARG A 279 16.71 -22.10 2.34
C ARG A 279 15.56 -23.05 2.67
N VAL A 280 15.79 -24.34 2.47
CA VAL A 280 14.74 -25.36 2.66
C VAL A 280 14.95 -26.15 3.94
N VAL A 281 13.86 -26.49 4.61
CA VAL A 281 13.80 -27.52 5.64
C VAL A 281 13.24 -28.80 5.04
N MET A 282 13.84 -29.92 5.40
CA MET A 282 13.39 -31.27 5.10
C MET A 282 13.01 -31.98 6.41
N THR A 283 11.79 -32.52 6.44
CA THR A 283 11.31 -33.40 7.51
C THR A 283 10.83 -34.70 6.87
N PRO A 284 11.05 -35.87 7.50
CA PRO A 284 10.39 -37.09 7.04
C PRO A 284 8.87 -36.87 7.04
N THR A 285 8.20 -37.29 5.97
CA THR A 285 6.78 -36.99 5.72
C THR A 285 5.88 -37.45 6.87
N LYS A 286 6.20 -38.59 7.47
CA LYS A 286 5.50 -39.17 8.63
C LYS A 286 5.65 -38.35 9.92
N ASP A 287 6.68 -37.50 10.00
CA ASP A 287 7.03 -36.73 11.21
C ASP A 287 6.56 -35.27 11.13
N VAL A 288 5.95 -34.86 10.01
CA VAL A 288 5.41 -33.50 9.84
C VAL A 288 4.18 -33.30 10.74
N PRO A 289 4.21 -32.36 11.70
CA PRO A 289 3.05 -32.11 12.57
C PRO A 289 1.81 -31.68 11.78
N ALA A 290 0.63 -32.18 12.14
CA ALA A 290 -0.62 -31.90 11.43
C ALA A 290 -0.94 -30.39 11.34
N ALA A 291 -0.66 -29.62 12.39
CA ALA A 291 -0.87 -28.18 12.40
C ALA A 291 0.03 -27.45 11.38
N LEU A 292 1.31 -27.87 11.29
CA LEU A 292 2.25 -27.34 10.31
C LEU A 292 1.84 -27.76 8.89
N ARG A 293 1.48 -29.04 8.71
CA ARG A 293 1.04 -29.55 7.41
C ARG A 293 -0.17 -28.79 6.88
N LYS A 294 -1.16 -28.56 7.75
CA LYS A 294 -2.34 -27.75 7.43
C LYS A 294 -1.93 -26.33 7.02
N ARG A 295 -1.08 -25.66 7.80
CA ARG A 295 -0.59 -24.31 7.48
C ARG A 295 0.10 -24.23 6.11
N TRP A 296 0.87 -25.26 5.76
CA TRP A 296 1.58 -25.36 4.49
C TRP A 296 0.64 -25.60 3.31
N ASP A 297 -0.30 -26.52 3.47
CA ASP A 297 -1.27 -26.88 2.42
C ASP A 297 -2.25 -25.72 2.16
N ASP A 298 -2.59 -24.93 3.19
CA ASP A 298 -3.43 -23.73 3.09
C ASP A 298 -2.73 -22.54 2.37
N ILE A 299 -1.43 -22.63 2.03
CA ILE A 299 -0.74 -21.55 1.31
C ILE A 299 -1.20 -21.52 -0.15
N ASP A 300 -1.88 -20.44 -0.50
CA ASP A 300 -2.22 -20.15 -1.89
C ASP A 300 -0.96 -19.68 -2.67
N THR A 301 -0.49 -20.52 -3.59
CA THR A 301 0.57 -20.19 -4.57
C THR A 301 0.02 -19.93 -5.96
N SER A 302 -1.31 -19.88 -6.15
CA SER A 302 -1.96 -19.61 -7.44
C SER A 302 -1.76 -18.18 -7.96
N ALA A 303 -0.97 -17.38 -7.25
CA ALA A 303 -0.36 -16.18 -7.78
C ALA A 303 0.65 -16.55 -8.89
N ASP A 304 0.13 -16.84 -10.09
CA ASP A 304 0.90 -16.87 -11.34
C ASP A 304 1.83 -15.64 -11.39
N PRO A 305 2.99 -15.71 -12.06
CA PRO A 305 3.75 -14.53 -12.47
C PRO A 305 2.94 -13.80 -13.53
N VAL A 306 1.87 -13.12 -13.13
CA VAL A 306 1.05 -12.33 -14.02
C VAL A 306 1.73 -10.98 -14.17
N ALA A 307 2.58 -10.88 -15.20
CA ALA A 307 2.52 -9.70 -16.04
C ALA A 307 1.03 -9.40 -16.27
N SER A 308 0.52 -8.31 -15.67
CA SER A 308 -0.80 -7.72 -15.88
C SER A 308 -1.53 -8.35 -17.08
N LYS A 309 -2.32 -9.40 -16.87
CA LYS A 309 -3.20 -9.93 -17.91
C LYS A 309 -4.30 -8.89 -18.09
N THR A 310 -4.04 -7.91 -18.96
CA THR A 310 -5.08 -7.22 -19.72
C THR A 310 -5.91 -8.31 -20.39
N ALA A 311 -7.23 -8.17 -20.44
CA ALA A 311 -8.08 -9.12 -21.16
C ALA A 311 -7.49 -9.40 -22.57
N ALA A 312 -7.19 -10.67 -22.86
CA ALA A 312 -6.42 -11.07 -24.04
C ALA A 312 -7.19 -10.91 -25.35
N SER A 313 -8.47 -10.55 -25.31
CA SER A 313 -9.27 -10.21 -26.48
C SER A 313 -10.50 -9.35 -26.12
N ALA A 314 -11.06 -8.63 -27.10
CA ALA A 314 -12.33 -7.91 -26.94
C ALA A 314 -13.53 -8.83 -26.63
N LYS A 315 -13.40 -10.16 -26.78
CA LYS A 315 -14.45 -11.14 -26.45
C LYS A 315 -14.55 -11.44 -24.94
N ASP A 316 -13.55 -11.06 -24.14
CA ASP A 316 -13.50 -11.31 -22.69
C ASP A 316 -13.98 -10.12 -21.83
N LEU A 317 -14.42 -9.04 -22.47
CA LEU A 317 -14.94 -7.84 -21.81
C LEU A 317 -16.45 -8.00 -21.54
N PRO A 318 -16.95 -7.55 -20.37
CA PRO A 318 -18.38 -7.50 -20.15
C PRO A 318 -19.05 -6.53 -21.12
N THR A 319 -20.29 -6.80 -21.50
CA THR A 319 -21.16 -5.80 -22.12
C THR A 319 -21.55 -4.73 -21.10
N ARG A 320 -21.99 -3.55 -21.56
CA ARG A 320 -22.54 -2.50 -20.69
C ARG A 320 -23.66 -3.03 -19.78
N LYS A 321 -24.55 -3.86 -20.32
CA LYS A 321 -25.65 -4.47 -19.56
C LYS A 321 -25.13 -5.39 -18.46
N GLN A 322 -24.15 -6.25 -18.77
CA GLN A 322 -23.53 -7.13 -17.77
C GLN A 322 -22.79 -6.33 -16.69
N LEU A 323 -22.08 -5.28 -17.07
CA LEU A 323 -21.37 -4.42 -16.12
C LEU A 323 -22.36 -3.78 -15.14
N VAL A 324 -23.39 -3.09 -15.65
CA VAL A 324 -24.42 -2.45 -14.80
C VAL A 324 -25.14 -3.48 -13.92
N ALA A 325 -25.35 -4.70 -14.42
CA ALA A 325 -26.00 -5.78 -13.67
C ALA A 325 -25.19 -6.29 -12.46
N VAL A 326 -23.88 -6.04 -12.39
CA VAL A 326 -23.07 -6.30 -11.18
C VAL A 326 -23.62 -5.50 -9.98
N GLY A 327 -24.26 -4.35 -10.24
CA GLY A 327 -24.91 -3.51 -9.23
C GLY A 327 -23.95 -2.58 -8.48
N GLY A 328 -24.47 -1.99 -7.42
CA GLY A 328 -23.80 -0.91 -6.69
C GLY A 328 -24.10 0.47 -7.27
N GLU A 329 -23.68 1.49 -6.53
CA GLU A 329 -23.92 2.88 -6.89
C GLU A 329 -23.04 3.35 -8.05
N ASP A 330 -23.62 4.22 -8.86
CA ASP A 330 -22.90 5.06 -9.81
C ASP A 330 -22.02 6.10 -9.08
N TRP A 331 -21.09 6.71 -9.82
CA TRP A 331 -20.18 7.75 -9.31
C TRP A 331 -20.34 9.04 -10.12
N PRO A 332 -21.52 9.68 -10.10
CA PRO A 332 -21.88 10.67 -11.10
C PRO A 332 -21.19 12.03 -10.93
N ARG A 333 -20.44 12.25 -9.85
CA ARG A 333 -19.85 13.55 -9.51
C ARG A 333 -18.66 13.41 -8.59
N TRP A 334 -17.98 14.53 -8.33
CA TRP A 334 -16.92 14.65 -7.33
C TRP A 334 -17.33 13.98 -6.01
N ARG A 335 -16.47 13.04 -5.54
CA ARG A 335 -16.67 12.26 -4.31
C ARG A 335 -17.94 11.39 -4.26
N GLY A 336 -18.45 10.99 -5.43
CA GLY A 336 -19.54 10.02 -5.56
C GLY A 336 -20.93 10.61 -5.37
N ILE A 337 -21.96 9.76 -5.44
CA ILE A 337 -23.36 10.20 -5.47
C ILE A 337 -23.74 11.09 -4.27
N ARG A 338 -23.16 10.85 -3.09
CA ARG A 338 -23.35 11.67 -1.87
C ARG A 338 -22.39 12.85 -1.73
N GLY A 339 -21.31 12.91 -2.51
CA GLY A 339 -20.31 13.96 -2.41
C GLY A 339 -19.40 13.90 -1.16
N ASN A 340 -19.47 12.82 -0.38
CA ASN A 340 -18.71 12.65 0.87
C ASN A 340 -17.63 11.56 0.79
N GLY A 341 -17.40 10.97 -0.38
CA GLY A 341 -16.42 9.89 -0.56
C GLY A 341 -16.84 8.59 0.11
N THR A 342 -18.14 8.28 0.13
CA THR A 342 -18.65 6.95 0.46
C THR A 342 -19.22 6.31 -0.79
N TRP A 343 -18.94 5.01 -0.98
CA TRP A 343 -19.48 4.22 -2.08
C TRP A 343 -20.19 2.97 -1.57
N SER A 344 -21.45 2.77 -1.95
CA SER A 344 -22.17 1.51 -1.68
C SER A 344 -22.11 0.64 -2.93
N GLY A 345 -21.10 -0.21 -3.01
CA GLY A 345 -20.90 -1.16 -4.11
C GLY A 345 -21.49 -2.55 -3.84
N PRO A 346 -21.30 -3.48 -4.80
CA PRO A 346 -21.47 -4.91 -4.54
C PRO A 346 -20.56 -5.38 -3.38
N LYS A 347 -20.79 -6.60 -2.88
CA LYS A 347 -20.00 -7.17 -1.78
C LYS A 347 -18.51 -7.20 -2.15
N PHE A 348 -17.77 -6.26 -1.59
CA PHE A 348 -16.34 -6.14 -1.81
C PHE A 348 -15.60 -7.34 -1.21
N PRO A 349 -14.61 -7.92 -1.90
CA PRO A 349 -13.85 -9.06 -1.38
C PRO A 349 -13.17 -8.69 -0.05
N ALA A 350 -12.87 -9.71 0.76
CA ALA A 350 -12.22 -9.50 2.06
C ALA A 350 -10.78 -8.97 1.91
N ARG A 351 -10.11 -9.35 0.81
CA ARG A 351 -8.77 -8.93 0.37
C ARG A 351 -8.71 -9.07 -1.16
N TRP A 352 -7.78 -8.38 -1.81
CA TRP A 352 -7.55 -8.59 -3.24
C TRP A 352 -6.69 -9.84 -3.51
N PRO A 353 -6.79 -10.41 -4.72
CA PRO A 353 -5.89 -11.46 -5.15
C PRO A 353 -4.46 -11.00 -5.01
N VAL A 354 -3.62 -11.92 -4.56
CA VAL A 354 -2.20 -11.67 -4.33
C VAL A 354 -1.58 -11.20 -5.66
N GLY A 355 -1.84 -11.89 -6.78
CA GLY A 355 -1.38 -11.52 -8.13
C GLY A 355 -1.91 -10.18 -8.71
N GLY A 356 -2.61 -9.37 -7.93
CA GLY A 356 -3.15 -8.08 -8.34
C GLY A 356 -4.56 -8.17 -8.90
N LEU A 357 -5.12 -6.99 -9.21
CA LEU A 357 -6.46 -6.88 -9.75
C LEU A 357 -6.47 -7.04 -11.27
N ARG A 358 -7.56 -7.62 -11.79
CA ARG A 358 -7.75 -7.78 -13.23
C ARG A 358 -8.00 -6.41 -13.86
N THR A 359 -7.16 -6.05 -14.83
CA THR A 359 -7.42 -4.90 -15.71
C THR A 359 -8.36 -5.34 -16.82
N LEU A 360 -9.56 -4.76 -16.91
CA LEU A 360 -10.48 -5.04 -18.00
C LEU A 360 -9.94 -4.44 -19.30
N TRP A 361 -9.67 -3.14 -19.29
CA TRP A 361 -9.15 -2.43 -20.44
C TRP A 361 -8.26 -1.25 -20.02
N ARG A 362 -7.41 -0.81 -20.96
CA ARG A 362 -6.62 0.44 -20.90
C ARG A 362 -6.75 1.17 -22.22
N GLN A 363 -6.79 2.49 -22.17
CA GLN A 363 -6.83 3.35 -23.35
C GLN A 363 -5.88 4.54 -23.18
N PRO A 364 -5.20 4.99 -24.25
CA PRO A 364 -4.49 6.26 -24.23
C PRO A 364 -5.45 7.41 -23.95
N ILE A 365 -5.00 8.41 -23.19
CA ILE A 365 -5.72 9.67 -22.95
C ILE A 365 -4.72 10.84 -22.96
N GLY A 366 -5.21 12.07 -23.10
CA GLY A 366 -4.40 13.26 -22.91
C GLY A 366 -4.22 13.62 -21.44
N GLY A 367 -3.43 14.67 -21.19
CA GLY A 367 -3.04 15.08 -19.84
C GLY A 367 -4.17 15.66 -19.00
N GLY A 368 -3.90 15.85 -17.72
CA GLY A 368 -4.77 16.51 -16.76
C GLY A 368 -5.05 15.70 -15.50
N TYR A 369 -5.68 16.37 -14.53
CA TYR A 369 -6.02 15.81 -13.23
C TYR A 369 -7.54 15.69 -13.01
N SER A 370 -8.32 15.87 -14.08
CA SER A 370 -9.77 15.72 -14.06
C SER A 370 -10.14 14.37 -13.47
N GLY A 371 -10.98 14.38 -12.44
CA GLY A 371 -11.53 13.13 -11.92
C GLY A 371 -12.57 12.55 -12.87
N ILE A 372 -12.85 11.26 -12.68
CA ILE A 372 -13.78 10.52 -13.53
C ILE A 372 -15.17 10.53 -12.88
N ALA A 373 -16.21 10.73 -13.69
CA ALA A 373 -17.59 10.47 -13.33
C ALA A 373 -18.09 9.21 -14.05
N ALA A 374 -18.88 8.39 -13.37
CA ALA A 374 -19.48 7.19 -13.93
C ALA A 374 -21.00 7.22 -13.72
N SER A 375 -21.77 7.03 -14.79
CA SER A 375 -23.23 7.00 -14.75
C SER A 375 -23.79 6.15 -15.89
N ALA A 376 -24.80 5.32 -15.59
CA ALA A 376 -25.54 4.53 -16.59
C ALA A 376 -24.66 3.78 -17.61
N GLY A 377 -23.60 3.10 -17.13
CA GLY A 377 -22.67 2.31 -17.94
C GLY A 377 -21.71 3.14 -18.82
N ARG A 378 -21.57 4.44 -18.56
CA ARG A 378 -20.65 5.36 -19.24
C ARG A 378 -19.75 6.04 -18.23
N ILE A 379 -18.56 6.45 -18.68
CA ILE A 379 -17.66 7.29 -17.90
C ILE A 379 -17.33 8.58 -18.64
N TYR A 380 -17.13 9.65 -17.87
CA TYR A 380 -16.93 11.02 -18.34
C TYR A 380 -15.71 11.62 -17.63
N THR A 381 -14.87 12.32 -18.38
CA THR A 381 -13.70 13.06 -17.85
C THR A 381 -13.33 14.19 -18.81
N LEU A 382 -12.56 15.16 -18.34
CA LEU A 382 -11.91 16.14 -19.20
C LEU A 382 -10.46 15.76 -19.47
N THR A 383 -9.91 16.12 -20.62
CA THR A 383 -8.53 15.80 -21.02
C THR A 383 -7.93 16.91 -21.87
N LYS A 384 -6.60 17.06 -21.83
CA LYS A 384 -5.84 17.93 -22.74
C LYS A 384 -5.04 17.07 -23.71
N PRO A 385 -5.53 16.82 -24.94
CA PRO A 385 -4.72 16.15 -25.96
C PRO A 385 -3.41 16.91 -26.24
N LYS A 386 -2.39 16.18 -26.70
CA LYS A 386 -1.10 16.77 -27.10
C LYS A 386 -1.22 17.59 -28.39
N LYS A 387 -2.16 17.21 -29.27
CA LYS A 387 -2.42 17.86 -30.56
C LYS A 387 -3.93 17.91 -30.83
N PRO A 388 -4.49 19.05 -31.31
CA PRO A 388 -3.81 20.33 -31.44
C PRO A 388 -3.38 20.91 -30.08
N ALA A 389 -2.43 21.86 -30.10
CA ALA A 389 -2.06 22.59 -28.89
C ALA A 389 -3.28 23.38 -28.36
N ASP A 390 -3.25 23.76 -27.08
CA ASP A 390 -4.29 24.58 -26.46
C ASP A 390 -5.72 24.07 -26.72
N THR A 391 -5.90 22.76 -26.63
CA THR A 391 -7.19 22.12 -26.81
C THR A 391 -7.51 21.31 -25.58
N GLU A 392 -8.70 21.52 -25.01
CA GLU A 392 -9.30 20.64 -24.03
C GLU A 392 -10.43 19.85 -24.68
N GLN A 393 -10.72 18.67 -24.12
CA GLN A 393 -11.84 17.85 -24.52
C GLN A 393 -12.62 17.38 -23.31
N VAL A 394 -13.94 17.31 -23.46
CA VAL A 394 -14.82 16.52 -22.60
C VAL A 394 -15.10 15.23 -23.37
N ILE A 395 -14.79 14.08 -22.75
CA ILE A 395 -14.94 12.78 -23.41
C ILE A 395 -15.93 11.91 -22.65
N CYS A 396 -16.62 11.05 -23.40
CA CYS A 396 -17.46 9.99 -22.89
C CYS A 396 -16.99 8.66 -23.46
N LEU A 397 -16.72 7.70 -22.58
CA LEU A 397 -16.32 6.35 -22.96
C LEU A 397 -17.37 5.35 -22.48
N ASP A 398 -17.52 4.26 -23.23
CA ASP A 398 -18.23 3.09 -22.76
C ASP A 398 -17.47 2.48 -21.58
N ALA A 399 -18.13 2.36 -20.42
CA ALA A 399 -17.46 1.96 -19.19
C ALA A 399 -16.98 0.49 -19.23
N ALA A 400 -17.61 -0.34 -20.04
CA ALA A 400 -17.32 -1.77 -20.11
C ALA A 400 -16.12 -2.07 -21.02
N SER A 401 -15.93 -1.27 -22.08
CA SER A 401 -14.92 -1.51 -23.11
C SER A 401 -13.86 -0.43 -23.26
N GLY A 402 -14.07 0.76 -22.69
CA GLY A 402 -13.21 1.93 -22.89
C GLY A 402 -13.36 2.59 -24.26
N LYS A 403 -14.25 2.09 -25.13
CA LYS A 403 -14.46 2.66 -26.46
C LYS A 403 -15.02 4.08 -26.37
N PRO A 404 -14.49 5.05 -27.14
CA PRO A 404 -15.08 6.38 -27.23
C PRO A 404 -16.52 6.31 -27.74
N LEU A 405 -17.41 7.03 -27.06
CA LEU A 405 -18.81 7.22 -27.48
C LEU A 405 -19.00 8.58 -28.12
N TRP A 406 -18.45 9.62 -27.49
CA TRP A 406 -18.40 10.98 -28.03
C TRP A 406 -17.27 11.76 -27.38
N ALA A 407 -16.83 12.82 -28.05
CA ALA A 407 -15.89 13.81 -27.52
C ALA A 407 -16.29 15.20 -28.03
N HIS A 408 -16.21 16.20 -27.15
CA HIS A 408 -16.36 17.60 -27.52
C HIS A 408 -15.03 18.32 -27.29
N SER A 409 -14.48 18.96 -28.33
CA SER A 409 -13.20 19.66 -28.27
C SER A 409 -13.42 21.16 -28.35
N TYR A 410 -12.67 21.93 -27.56
CA TYR A 410 -12.68 23.39 -27.60
C TYR A 410 -11.28 23.96 -27.35
N THR A 411 -11.03 25.13 -27.90
CA THR A 411 -9.79 25.87 -27.67
C THR A 411 -9.71 26.34 -26.22
N ALA A 412 -8.59 26.08 -25.57
CA ALA A 412 -8.28 26.45 -24.20
C ALA A 412 -6.81 26.86 -24.12
N ALA A 413 -6.54 28.16 -24.32
CA ALA A 413 -5.18 28.71 -24.24
C ALA A 413 -4.76 28.88 -22.77
N TYR A 414 -3.73 28.14 -22.36
CA TYR A 414 -3.32 28.09 -20.95
C TYR A 414 -2.47 29.29 -20.51
N ASN A 415 -1.82 29.99 -21.45
CA ASN A 415 -1.14 31.27 -21.23
C ASN A 415 -0.36 31.37 -19.88
N GLY A 416 0.56 30.43 -19.63
CA GLY A 416 1.38 30.44 -18.42
C GLY A 416 0.79 29.72 -17.19
N LEU A 417 -0.29 28.93 -17.36
CA LEU A 417 -0.87 28.12 -16.28
C LEU A 417 0.16 27.19 -15.62
N SER A 418 0.27 27.27 -14.28
CA SER A 418 1.09 26.32 -13.52
C SER A 418 0.43 24.94 -13.52
N TYR A 419 1.24 23.88 -13.64
CA TYR A 419 0.76 22.51 -13.91
C TYR A 419 -0.16 22.46 -15.14
N GLY A 420 0.27 23.06 -16.25
CA GLY A 420 -0.50 23.20 -17.48
C GLY A 420 -0.75 21.92 -18.31
N ASN A 421 -0.70 20.74 -17.69
CA ASN A 421 -0.87 19.46 -18.35
C ASN A 421 -2.33 19.10 -18.65
N GLY A 422 -3.32 19.75 -18.02
CA GLY A 422 -4.72 19.58 -18.40
C GLY A 422 -5.76 20.02 -17.36
N PRO A 423 -7.05 19.80 -17.63
CA PRO A 423 -8.17 20.18 -16.76
C PRO A 423 -8.19 19.37 -15.45
N ARG A 424 -8.89 19.89 -14.43
CA ARG A 424 -8.84 19.38 -13.03
C ARG A 424 -10.19 19.00 -12.42
N THR A 425 -11.28 19.55 -12.94
CA THR A 425 -12.61 19.29 -12.37
C THR A 425 -13.09 17.88 -12.70
N THR A 426 -13.97 17.33 -11.87
CA THR A 426 -14.74 16.13 -12.21
C THR A 426 -16.07 16.57 -12.83
N PRO A 427 -16.47 16.04 -14.00
CA PRO A 427 -17.80 16.30 -14.54
C PRO A 427 -18.90 15.87 -13.55
N THR A 428 -20.03 16.56 -13.56
CA THR A 428 -21.20 16.16 -12.79
C THR A 428 -22.30 15.71 -13.74
N VAL A 429 -22.81 14.49 -13.52
CA VAL A 429 -23.84 13.85 -14.35
C VAL A 429 -25.14 13.78 -13.55
N VAL A 430 -26.24 14.29 -14.12
CA VAL A 430 -27.57 14.16 -13.50
C VAL A 430 -28.60 13.89 -14.58
N GLY A 431 -29.19 12.70 -14.55
CA GLY A 431 -30.12 12.25 -15.59
C GLY A 431 -29.41 12.21 -16.95
N ASP A 432 -29.98 12.94 -17.91
CA ASP A 432 -29.52 13.03 -19.28
C ASP A 432 -28.55 14.22 -19.53
N ARG A 433 -27.99 14.83 -18.46
CA ARG A 433 -27.11 16.00 -18.53
C ARG A 433 -25.72 15.74 -17.96
N VAL A 434 -24.69 16.33 -18.56
CA VAL A 434 -23.31 16.37 -18.06
C VAL A 434 -22.85 17.82 -17.96
N TYR A 435 -22.37 18.22 -16.79
CA TYR A 435 -21.86 19.57 -16.51
C TYR A 435 -20.35 19.50 -16.30
N SER A 436 -19.57 20.33 -17.01
CA SER A 436 -18.11 20.32 -16.93
C SER A 436 -17.53 21.72 -16.92
N LEU A 437 -16.41 21.91 -16.23
CA LEU A 437 -15.68 23.17 -16.18
C LEU A 437 -14.19 22.94 -16.53
N GLY A 438 -13.76 23.50 -17.67
CA GLY A 438 -12.39 23.43 -18.15
C GLY A 438 -11.40 24.28 -17.35
N ALA A 439 -10.09 24.08 -17.53
CA ALA A 439 -9.06 24.74 -16.71
C ALA A 439 -9.04 26.26 -16.87
N VAL A 440 -9.55 26.77 -17.99
CA VAL A 440 -9.55 28.20 -18.36
C VAL A 440 -10.94 28.82 -18.35
N GLY A 441 -11.92 28.19 -17.68
CA GLY A 441 -13.22 28.81 -17.41
C GLY A 441 -14.31 28.52 -18.44
N HIS A 442 -14.14 27.54 -19.32
CA HIS A 442 -15.22 27.07 -20.19
C HIS A 442 -16.16 26.12 -19.44
N LEU A 443 -17.37 26.60 -19.15
CA LEU A 443 -18.45 25.84 -18.53
C LEU A 443 -19.40 25.32 -19.61
N TYR A 444 -19.68 24.03 -19.60
CA TYR A 444 -20.58 23.40 -20.57
C TYR A 444 -21.64 22.55 -19.88
N CYS A 445 -22.79 22.46 -20.52
CA CYS A 445 -23.80 21.43 -20.31
C CYS A 445 -24.00 20.64 -21.59
N PHE A 446 -23.89 19.33 -21.49
CA PHE A 446 -24.06 18.41 -22.62
C PHE A 446 -25.23 17.47 -22.40
N HIS A 447 -25.82 17.00 -23.49
CA HIS A 447 -26.63 15.79 -23.48
C HIS A 447 -25.73 14.57 -23.25
N SER A 448 -26.00 13.81 -22.18
CA SER A 448 -25.12 12.76 -21.66
C SER A 448 -24.79 11.62 -22.64
N THR A 449 -25.69 11.35 -23.58
CA THR A 449 -25.55 10.23 -24.52
C THR A 449 -24.96 10.65 -25.86
N THR A 450 -25.25 11.86 -26.33
CA THR A 450 -24.84 12.32 -27.67
C THR A 450 -23.62 13.24 -27.64
N GLY A 451 -23.33 13.88 -26.49
CA GLY A 451 -22.30 14.89 -26.39
C GLY A 451 -22.69 16.23 -27.01
N GLU A 452 -23.95 16.40 -27.40
CA GLU A 452 -24.48 17.66 -27.91
C GLU A 452 -24.41 18.73 -26.83
N VAL A 453 -23.87 19.91 -27.18
CA VAL A 453 -23.86 21.08 -26.29
C VAL A 453 -25.28 21.64 -26.20
N ILE A 454 -25.82 21.65 -24.99
CA ILE A 454 -27.15 22.22 -24.71
C ILE A 454 -27.01 23.71 -24.41
N TRP A 455 -26.02 24.06 -23.61
CA TRP A 455 -25.62 25.45 -23.37
C TRP A 455 -24.16 25.49 -22.92
N SER A 456 -23.54 26.66 -23.07
CA SER A 456 -22.18 26.92 -22.61
C SER A 456 -22.04 28.34 -22.05
N ARG A 457 -21.04 28.54 -21.20
CA ARG A 457 -20.59 29.85 -20.72
C ARG A 457 -19.08 29.90 -20.72
N ASP A 458 -18.53 31.04 -21.14
CA ASP A 458 -17.12 31.37 -20.97
C ASP A 458 -17.01 32.30 -19.76
N LEU A 459 -16.58 31.79 -18.61
CA LEU A 459 -16.57 32.55 -17.36
C LEU A 459 -15.62 33.74 -17.41
N VAL A 460 -14.52 33.63 -18.17
CA VAL A 460 -13.56 34.73 -18.30
C VAL A 460 -14.19 35.87 -19.12
N LYS A 461 -14.82 35.54 -20.26
CA LYS A 461 -15.41 36.57 -21.13
C LYS A 461 -16.74 37.12 -20.60
N GLN A 462 -17.60 36.25 -20.08
CA GLN A 462 -18.97 36.61 -19.69
C GLN A 462 -19.05 37.10 -18.25
N GLU A 463 -18.26 36.52 -17.34
CA GLU A 463 -18.30 36.87 -15.91
C GLU A 463 -17.10 37.69 -15.45
N LYS A 464 -16.19 38.04 -16.36
CA LYS A 464 -14.95 38.78 -16.04
C LYS A 464 -14.11 38.08 -14.98
N ALA A 465 -14.17 36.75 -14.95
CA ALA A 465 -13.34 35.93 -14.08
C ALA A 465 -11.88 35.96 -14.55
N GLU A 466 -10.96 35.86 -13.60
CA GLU A 466 -9.54 35.67 -13.90
C GLU A 466 -9.20 34.19 -13.85
N VAL A 467 -8.40 33.71 -14.81
CA VAL A 467 -7.89 32.34 -14.77
C VAL A 467 -6.93 32.22 -13.57
N PRO A 468 -7.23 31.37 -12.58
CA PRO A 468 -6.37 31.26 -11.40
C PRO A 468 -5.06 30.53 -11.74
N LEU A 469 -4.03 30.70 -10.92
CA LEU A 469 -2.66 30.19 -11.16
C LEU A 469 -2.60 28.70 -11.56
N TRP A 470 -3.47 27.88 -10.97
CA TRP A 470 -3.60 26.44 -11.24
C TRP A 470 -4.88 26.06 -11.99
N GLY A 471 -5.59 27.02 -12.58
CA GLY A 471 -6.82 26.78 -13.34
C GLY A 471 -8.04 26.45 -12.47
N PHE A 472 -9.21 26.56 -13.08
CA PHE A 472 -10.48 26.25 -12.42
C PHE A 472 -10.51 24.78 -11.97
N SER A 473 -10.72 24.55 -10.68
CA SER A 473 -10.58 23.22 -10.06
C SER A 473 -11.78 22.77 -9.21
N ALA A 474 -12.72 23.67 -8.94
CA ALA A 474 -13.96 23.33 -8.24
C ALA A 474 -14.96 22.69 -9.22
N SER A 475 -15.42 21.48 -8.91
CA SER A 475 -16.35 20.76 -9.77
C SER A 475 -17.76 21.38 -9.69
N PRO A 476 -18.53 21.46 -10.79
CA PRO A 476 -19.91 21.97 -10.74
C PRO A 476 -20.78 21.12 -9.81
N VAL A 477 -21.59 21.76 -8.95
CA VAL A 477 -22.46 21.07 -7.97
C VAL A 477 -23.91 21.26 -8.35
N ILE A 478 -24.68 20.17 -8.46
CA ILE A 478 -26.12 20.25 -8.72
C ILE A 478 -26.89 20.27 -7.40
N VAL A 479 -27.77 21.27 -7.26
CA VAL A 479 -28.73 21.39 -6.18
C VAL A 479 -30.09 21.70 -6.80
N ASP A 480 -31.01 20.75 -6.75
CA ASP A 480 -32.33 20.86 -7.37
C ASP A 480 -32.25 21.23 -8.87
N ASN A 481 -32.76 22.41 -9.23
CA ASN A 481 -32.73 22.98 -10.58
C ASN A 481 -31.50 23.86 -10.85
N LEU A 482 -30.56 23.95 -9.91
CA LEU A 482 -29.37 24.78 -10.02
C LEU A 482 -28.13 23.95 -10.35
N VAL A 483 -27.25 24.56 -11.15
CA VAL A 483 -25.83 24.24 -11.18
C VAL A 483 -25.07 25.36 -10.48
N ILE A 484 -24.36 25.00 -9.42
CA ILE A 484 -23.54 25.89 -8.61
C ILE A 484 -22.10 25.81 -9.08
N VAL A 485 -21.50 26.96 -9.34
CA VAL A 485 -20.15 27.08 -9.88
C VAL A 485 -19.35 28.08 -9.04
N HIS A 486 -18.15 27.67 -8.61
CA HIS A 486 -17.14 28.57 -8.03
C HIS A 486 -16.47 29.29 -9.20
N ALA A 487 -17.08 30.39 -9.65
CA ALA A 487 -16.83 31.00 -10.94
C ALA A 487 -15.81 32.15 -10.89
N GLY A 488 -15.59 32.77 -9.72
CA GLY A 488 -14.67 33.90 -9.61
C GLY A 488 -15.09 35.13 -10.42
N GLY A 489 -16.39 35.24 -10.76
CA GLY A 489 -16.94 36.32 -11.57
C GLY A 489 -16.94 37.66 -10.85
N LYS A 490 -16.77 38.75 -11.60
CA LYS A 490 -16.68 40.12 -11.08
C LYS A 490 -17.75 41.04 -11.72
N PRO A 491 -18.43 41.90 -10.93
CA PRO A 491 -18.40 41.99 -9.47
C PRO A 491 -19.30 40.93 -8.80
N GLY A 492 -18.91 40.51 -7.58
CA GLY A 492 -19.78 39.78 -6.65
C GLY A 492 -20.22 38.37 -7.09
N GLY A 493 -19.49 37.73 -8.00
CA GLY A 493 -19.83 36.42 -8.58
C GLY A 493 -18.81 35.34 -8.29
N CYS A 494 -18.18 35.34 -7.11
CA CYS A 494 -17.28 34.27 -6.71
C CYS A 494 -18.00 32.90 -6.81
N PHE A 495 -19.26 32.83 -6.39
CA PHE A 495 -20.16 31.71 -6.67
C PHE A 495 -21.35 32.17 -7.52
N LEU A 496 -21.73 31.34 -8.49
CA LEU A 496 -22.93 31.51 -9.31
C LEU A 496 -23.86 30.33 -9.11
N GLY A 497 -25.16 30.60 -8.97
CA GLY A 497 -26.22 29.64 -9.14
C GLY A 497 -26.89 29.88 -10.48
N LEU A 498 -26.74 28.92 -11.39
CA LEU A 498 -27.33 28.99 -12.72
C LEU A 498 -28.48 28.00 -12.84
N ASP A 499 -29.51 28.35 -13.60
CA ASP A 499 -30.51 27.38 -14.03
C ASP A 499 -29.81 26.26 -14.82
N ARG A 500 -29.91 25.03 -14.33
CA ARG A 500 -29.15 23.91 -14.89
C ARG A 500 -29.61 23.49 -16.29
N ARG A 501 -30.79 23.94 -16.75
CA ARG A 501 -31.34 23.59 -18.06
C ARG A 501 -30.93 24.57 -19.14
N THR A 502 -30.75 25.85 -18.77
CA THR A 502 -30.52 26.95 -19.71
C THR A 502 -29.15 27.63 -19.54
N GLY A 503 -28.49 27.44 -18.40
CA GLY A 503 -27.25 28.14 -18.07
C GLY A 503 -27.46 29.61 -17.69
N LYS A 504 -28.72 30.06 -17.56
CA LYS A 504 -29.04 31.43 -17.16
C LYS A 504 -28.72 31.62 -15.67
N GLU A 505 -28.08 32.73 -15.33
CA GLU A 505 -27.84 33.10 -13.94
C GLU A 505 -29.17 33.35 -13.20
N LEU A 506 -29.29 32.74 -12.03
CA LEU A 506 -30.39 32.96 -11.09
C LEU A 506 -29.92 33.72 -9.85
N TRP A 507 -28.68 33.51 -9.43
CA TRP A 507 -28.04 34.32 -8.41
C TRP A 507 -26.51 34.32 -8.55
N ARG A 508 -25.90 35.37 -8.02
CA ARG A 508 -24.45 35.49 -7.81
C ARG A 508 -24.16 35.90 -6.37
N SER A 509 -23.05 35.45 -5.81
CA SER A 509 -22.68 35.75 -4.43
C SER A 509 -21.18 35.84 -4.20
N LEU A 510 -20.82 36.66 -3.21
CA LEU A 510 -19.49 36.92 -2.69
C LEU A 510 -18.55 37.65 -3.66
N ALA A 511 -17.80 38.61 -3.13
CA ALA A 511 -16.77 39.36 -3.85
C ALA A 511 -15.35 38.80 -3.64
N ASP A 512 -15.23 37.69 -2.90
CA ASP A 512 -13.97 37.04 -2.59
C ASP A 512 -13.23 36.58 -3.85
N PRO A 513 -11.88 36.53 -3.81
CA PRO A 513 -11.09 35.89 -4.85
C PRO A 513 -11.49 34.43 -5.06
N LEU A 514 -11.21 33.90 -6.26
CA LEU A 514 -11.48 32.50 -6.60
C LEU A 514 -10.59 31.55 -5.80
N GLY A 515 -11.20 30.52 -5.20
CA GLY A 515 -10.51 29.38 -4.60
C GLY A 515 -10.51 28.14 -5.48
N TYR A 516 -10.21 26.98 -4.89
CA TYR A 516 -10.15 25.70 -5.62
C TYR A 516 -11.14 24.65 -5.09
N ALA A 517 -11.71 24.87 -3.90
CA ALA A 517 -12.60 23.92 -3.24
C ALA A 517 -13.96 23.85 -3.93
N THR A 518 -14.41 22.62 -4.14
CA THR A 518 -15.81 22.33 -4.51
C THR A 518 -16.69 22.62 -3.28
N PRO A 519 -17.80 23.38 -3.40
CA PRO A 519 -18.65 23.68 -2.25
C PRO A 519 -19.39 22.43 -1.76
N LEU A 520 -19.61 22.35 -0.44
CA LEU A 520 -20.27 21.22 0.20
C LEU A 520 -21.74 21.55 0.51
N MET A 521 -22.65 20.73 0.00
CA MET A 521 -24.06 20.76 0.40
C MET A 521 -24.24 20.00 1.71
N ILE A 522 -24.69 20.68 2.78
CA ILE A 522 -24.96 20.06 4.09
C ILE A 522 -26.44 20.15 4.47
N GLN A 523 -26.85 19.26 5.36
CA GLN A 523 -28.16 19.33 6.01
C GLN A 523 -27.99 19.27 7.53
N GLN A 524 -28.55 20.25 8.22
CA GLN A 524 -28.52 20.36 9.68
C GLN A 524 -29.85 20.90 10.18
N SER A 525 -30.41 20.29 11.22
CA SER A 525 -31.67 20.72 11.85
C SER A 525 -32.80 20.98 10.83
N GLY A 526 -32.93 20.09 9.85
CA GLY A 526 -33.93 20.19 8.76
C GLY A 526 -33.63 21.23 7.67
N ARG A 527 -32.52 21.98 7.76
CA ARG A 527 -32.18 23.06 6.83
C ARG A 527 -30.98 22.70 5.95
N ARG A 528 -31.05 23.13 4.68
CA ARG A 528 -30.00 22.96 3.67
C ARG A 528 -29.09 24.18 3.66
N GLN A 529 -27.77 23.97 3.66
CA GLN A 529 -26.78 25.05 3.52
C GLN A 529 -25.67 24.65 2.54
N LEU A 530 -25.22 25.60 1.74
CA LEU A 530 -24.04 25.44 0.90
C LEU A 530 -22.82 26.01 1.65
N VAL A 531 -21.90 25.15 2.05
CA VAL A 531 -20.63 25.54 2.66
C VAL A 531 -19.63 25.85 1.55
N CYS A 532 -19.24 27.11 1.46
CA CYS A 532 -18.26 27.61 0.51
C CYS A 532 -16.97 28.00 1.21
N TRP A 533 -15.85 27.58 0.64
CA TRP A 533 -14.53 27.98 1.11
C TRP A 533 -13.80 28.76 0.01
N THR A 534 -13.43 30.00 0.34
CA THR A 534 -12.68 30.92 -0.50
C THR A 534 -11.29 31.18 0.11
N PRO A 535 -10.38 31.85 -0.60
CA PRO A 535 -9.09 32.31 -0.08
C PRO A 535 -9.14 33.12 1.22
N SER A 536 -10.28 33.69 1.56
CA SER A 536 -10.44 34.61 2.69
C SER A 536 -11.45 34.15 3.73
N HIS A 537 -12.41 33.29 3.39
CA HIS A 537 -13.49 32.93 4.30
C HIS A 537 -13.99 31.51 4.10
N VAL A 538 -14.53 30.93 5.17
CA VAL A 538 -15.50 29.84 5.11
C VAL A 538 -16.89 30.44 5.37
N ARG A 539 -17.86 30.13 4.52
CA ARG A 539 -19.22 30.68 4.64
C ARG A 539 -20.28 29.61 4.43
N GLY A 540 -21.40 29.78 5.11
CA GLY A 540 -22.65 29.09 4.80
C GLY A 540 -23.54 30.01 3.98
N LEU A 541 -24.08 29.49 2.89
CA LEU A 541 -25.03 30.18 2.03
C LEU A 541 -26.34 29.41 1.97
N ASP A 542 -27.43 30.14 1.78
CA ASP A 542 -28.65 29.55 1.26
C ASP A 542 -28.40 29.06 -0.18
N PRO A 543 -28.57 27.76 -0.48
CA PRO A 543 -28.20 27.21 -1.78
C PRO A 543 -29.09 27.67 -2.93
N LEU A 544 -30.31 28.14 -2.64
CA LEU A 544 -31.28 28.54 -3.66
C LEU A 544 -31.18 30.02 -4.04
N THR A 545 -30.73 30.85 -3.11
CA THR A 545 -30.70 32.31 -3.26
C THR A 545 -29.29 32.90 -3.24
N GLY A 546 -28.28 32.14 -2.80
CA GLY A 546 -26.92 32.63 -2.63
C GLY A 546 -26.76 33.62 -1.47
N LYS A 547 -27.78 33.82 -0.62
CA LYS A 547 -27.69 34.69 0.56
C LYS A 547 -26.76 34.10 1.60
N VAL A 548 -25.88 34.93 2.16
CA VAL A 548 -24.97 34.52 3.23
C VAL A 548 -25.74 34.30 4.52
N ALA A 549 -25.63 33.10 5.09
CA ALA A 549 -26.18 32.75 6.39
C ALA A 549 -25.21 33.12 7.51
N TRP A 550 -23.94 32.73 7.36
CA TRP A 550 -22.87 33.01 8.31
C TRP A 550 -21.53 33.16 7.59
N SER A 551 -20.57 33.81 8.23
CA SER A 551 -19.22 34.02 7.72
C SER A 551 -18.18 33.83 8.80
N HIS A 552 -17.10 33.15 8.47
CA HIS A 552 -15.91 32.99 9.31
C HIS A 552 -14.67 33.32 8.48
N GLU A 553 -13.86 34.27 8.95
CA GLU A 553 -12.63 34.66 8.25
C GLU A 553 -11.56 33.57 8.40
N TYR A 554 -11.03 33.11 7.28
CA TYR A 554 -9.88 32.21 7.23
C TYR A 554 -9.05 32.50 5.97
N LYS A 555 -8.07 33.40 6.15
CA LYS A 555 -7.16 33.82 5.08
C LYS A 555 -6.08 32.76 4.85
N VAL A 556 -5.91 32.34 3.59
CA VAL A 556 -4.92 31.33 3.22
C VAL A 556 -3.87 31.85 2.26
N HIS A 557 -2.63 31.43 2.49
CA HIS A 557 -1.48 31.77 1.64
C HIS A 557 -1.72 31.34 0.17
N ASN A 558 -1.37 32.22 -0.78
CA ASN A 558 -1.53 32.04 -2.23
C ASN A 558 -2.94 31.59 -2.70
N GLY A 559 -3.98 31.88 -1.92
CA GLY A 559 -5.36 31.52 -2.24
C GLY A 559 -5.66 30.03 -2.24
N VAL A 560 -4.82 29.21 -1.61
CA VAL A 560 -4.86 27.74 -1.65
C VAL A 560 -5.96 27.16 -0.75
N SER A 561 -7.20 27.43 -1.11
CA SER A 561 -8.40 26.81 -0.54
C SER A 561 -8.78 25.59 -1.39
N ILE A 562 -8.07 24.46 -1.22
CA ILE A 562 -8.19 23.27 -2.11
C ILE A 562 -9.14 22.20 -1.56
N SER A 563 -8.95 21.79 -0.31
CA SER A 563 -9.75 20.69 0.25
C SER A 563 -11.23 21.09 0.34
N MET A 564 -12.11 20.31 -0.29
CA MET A 564 -13.55 20.39 -0.07
C MET A 564 -13.80 20.20 1.43
N PRO A 565 -14.59 21.10 2.06
CA PRO A 565 -14.94 20.96 3.46
C PRO A 565 -15.58 19.59 3.73
N ILE A 566 -15.41 19.06 4.94
CA ILE A 566 -16.21 17.94 5.45
C ILE A 566 -17.19 18.44 6.52
N PHE A 567 -18.30 17.73 6.69
CA PHE A 567 -19.31 18.06 7.68
C PHE A 567 -19.77 16.83 8.45
N HIS A 568 -19.76 16.92 9.77
CA HIS A 568 -20.29 15.88 10.63
C HIS A 568 -20.79 16.46 11.95
N ARG A 569 -22.00 16.09 12.37
CA ARG A 569 -22.59 16.44 13.69
C ARG A 569 -22.44 17.94 14.05
N GLY A 570 -22.77 18.81 13.09
CA GLY A 570 -22.70 20.27 13.30
C GLY A 570 -21.30 20.87 13.21
N ILE A 571 -20.28 20.09 12.84
CA ILE A 571 -18.90 20.57 12.69
C ILE A 571 -18.53 20.57 11.20
N VAL A 572 -18.13 21.73 10.68
CA VAL A 572 -17.50 21.89 9.38
C VAL A 572 -15.98 21.92 9.58
N VAL A 573 -15.22 21.14 8.83
CA VAL A 573 -13.75 21.14 8.90
C VAL A 573 -13.16 21.50 7.54
N VAL A 574 -12.20 22.42 7.53
CA VAL A 574 -11.41 22.82 6.36
C VAL A 574 -9.93 22.64 6.64
N SER A 575 -9.17 22.16 5.65
CA SER A 575 -7.74 21.86 5.80
C SER A 575 -6.90 22.58 4.76
N ASN A 576 -5.85 23.25 5.22
CA ASN A 576 -4.84 23.91 4.41
C ASN A 576 -3.43 23.41 4.76
N TYR A 577 -2.53 23.44 3.78
CA TYR A 577 -1.17 22.91 3.88
C TYR A 577 -0.18 23.77 4.70
N TRP A 578 -0.42 25.09 4.76
CA TRP A 578 0.41 26.04 5.50
C TRP A 578 -0.29 26.49 6.78
N GLU A 579 -1.55 26.92 6.64
CA GLU A 579 -2.34 27.49 7.73
C GLU A 579 -2.94 26.43 8.66
N GLY A 580 -2.96 25.17 8.23
CA GLY A 580 -3.47 24.03 9.00
C GLY A 580 -4.97 23.84 8.90
N VAL A 581 -5.57 23.28 9.94
CA VAL A 581 -6.98 22.88 9.98
C VAL A 581 -7.76 23.81 10.90
N GLN A 582 -8.95 24.22 10.45
CA GLN A 582 -9.95 24.86 11.30
C GLN A 582 -11.25 24.06 11.28
N ALA A 583 -11.90 23.99 12.44
CA ALA A 583 -13.23 23.44 12.59
C ALA A 583 -14.21 24.49 13.08
N LEU A 584 -15.35 24.60 12.41
CA LEU A 584 -16.42 25.52 12.76
C LEU A 584 -17.60 24.73 13.30
N ARG A 585 -18.09 25.12 14.48
CA ARG A 585 -19.34 24.60 15.05
C ARG A 585 -20.49 25.44 14.55
N LEU A 586 -21.44 24.80 13.90
CA LEU A 586 -22.69 25.41 13.49
C LEU A 586 -23.70 25.31 14.64
N GLY A 587 -24.25 26.46 15.04
CA GLY A 587 -25.26 26.54 16.09
C GLY A 587 -26.66 26.17 15.59
N ASP A 588 -27.65 26.26 16.48
CA ASP A 588 -29.05 25.92 16.16
C ASP A 588 -29.71 26.94 15.21
N LYS A 589 -29.25 28.19 15.27
CA LYS A 589 -29.68 29.25 14.34
C LYS A 589 -28.88 29.13 13.05
N LEU A 590 -29.58 29.24 11.91
CA LEU A 590 -28.97 29.21 10.57
C LEU A 590 -27.81 30.21 10.42
N SER A 591 -27.84 31.34 11.14
CA SER A 591 -26.81 32.37 11.08
C SER A 591 -25.66 32.20 12.08
N SER A 592 -25.64 31.10 12.84
CA SER A 592 -24.67 30.88 13.91
C SER A 592 -23.60 29.88 13.47
N ALA A 593 -22.36 30.36 13.38
CA ALA A 593 -21.17 29.54 13.27
C ALA A 593 -20.07 30.15 14.14
N SER A 594 -19.29 29.32 14.84
CA SER A 594 -18.15 29.76 15.65
C SER A 594 -16.96 28.84 15.44
N LEU A 595 -15.75 29.37 15.61
CA LEU A 595 -14.55 28.53 15.65
C LEU A 595 -14.66 27.56 16.83
N ALA A 596 -14.62 26.26 16.55
CA ALA A 596 -14.60 25.21 17.55
C ALA A 596 -13.17 24.94 18.03
N TRP A 597 -12.25 24.81 17.08
CA TRP A 597 -10.83 24.63 17.31
C TRP A 597 -10.04 24.90 16.03
N GLU A 598 -8.74 25.13 16.18
CA GLU A 598 -7.78 25.17 15.09
C GLU A 598 -6.50 24.42 15.46
N ASP A 599 -5.87 23.79 14.47
CA ASP A 599 -4.53 23.21 14.61
C ASP A 599 -3.68 23.60 13.40
N ARG A 600 -2.64 24.39 13.67
CA ARG A 600 -1.70 24.85 12.65
C ARG A 600 -0.42 24.05 12.57
N ARG A 601 -0.21 23.03 13.40
CA ARG A 601 1.09 22.36 13.58
C ARG A 601 1.06 20.88 13.23
N ASN A 602 0.05 20.17 13.71
CA ASN A 602 -0.06 18.71 13.67
C ASN A 602 -1.02 18.22 12.58
N LEU A 603 -1.91 19.07 12.08
CA LEU A 603 -2.86 18.74 11.01
C LEU A 603 -2.68 19.69 9.82
N ARG A 604 -2.12 19.18 8.72
CA ARG A 604 -1.87 19.96 7.49
C ARG A 604 -2.02 19.10 6.23
N SER A 605 -3.20 19.16 5.60
CA SER A 605 -3.44 18.54 4.29
C SER A 605 -3.54 19.58 3.15
N LEU A 606 -3.01 19.24 1.97
CA LEU A 606 -3.08 20.07 0.76
C LEU A 606 -4.23 19.68 -0.16
N MET A 607 -4.04 18.59 -0.93
CA MET A 607 -4.95 18.18 -2.01
C MET A 607 -5.72 16.90 -1.68
N CYS A 608 -5.41 16.23 -0.57
CA CYS A 608 -6.13 15.06 -0.13
C CYS A 608 -7.40 15.48 0.59
N GLN A 609 -8.53 14.98 0.10
CA GLN A 609 -9.81 15.28 0.71
C GLN A 609 -10.04 14.41 1.95
N PRO A 610 -10.25 14.99 3.14
CA PRO A 610 -10.44 14.19 4.35
C PRO A 610 -11.63 13.24 4.26
N LEU A 611 -11.54 12.12 4.97
CA LEU A 611 -12.69 11.27 5.29
C LEU A 611 -13.08 11.47 6.74
N HIS A 612 -14.30 11.08 7.08
CA HIS A 612 -14.73 10.99 8.47
C HIS A 612 -15.65 9.79 8.69
N ARG A 613 -15.64 9.25 9.90
CA ARG A 613 -16.55 8.19 10.36
C ARG A 613 -16.66 8.23 11.89
N GLY A 614 -17.90 8.21 12.39
CA GLY A 614 -18.17 8.53 13.78
C GLY A 614 -17.55 9.88 14.14
N ASP A 615 -16.96 9.98 15.33
CA ASP A 615 -16.38 11.23 15.85
C ASP A 615 -14.96 11.55 15.33
N HIS A 616 -14.49 10.85 14.30
CA HIS A 616 -13.10 10.95 13.83
C HIS A 616 -12.98 11.32 12.36
N GLY A 617 -11.99 12.16 12.07
CA GLY A 617 -11.54 12.54 10.74
C GLY A 617 -10.21 11.86 10.40
N TYR A 618 -10.00 11.66 9.09
CA TYR A 618 -8.80 11.05 8.52
C TYR A 618 -8.33 11.96 7.38
N LEU A 619 -7.12 12.50 7.47
CA LEU A 619 -6.53 13.35 6.44
C LEU A 619 -5.11 12.90 6.13
N LEU A 620 -4.61 13.23 4.94
CA LEU A 620 -3.20 13.02 4.59
C LEU A 620 -2.41 14.25 5.00
N ASP A 621 -1.64 14.13 6.08
CA ASP A 621 -0.72 15.15 6.56
C ASP A 621 0.61 15.08 5.78
N LYS A 622 1.19 16.23 5.48
CA LYS A 622 2.43 16.29 4.68
C LYS A 622 3.67 15.71 5.38
N ARG A 623 3.71 15.71 6.70
CA ARG A 623 4.85 15.26 7.52
C ARG A 623 4.63 13.85 8.03
N HIS A 624 3.42 13.58 8.46
CA HIS A 624 3.07 12.39 9.24
C HIS A 624 2.35 11.31 8.42
N GLY A 625 1.95 11.61 7.18
CA GLY A 625 1.17 10.69 6.36
C GLY A 625 -0.30 10.67 6.79
N LEU A 626 -0.97 9.54 6.64
CA LEU A 626 -2.39 9.42 7.02
C LEU A 626 -2.53 9.64 8.53
N THR A 627 -3.29 10.66 8.90
CA THR A 627 -3.46 11.11 10.28
C THR A 627 -4.93 11.03 10.67
N CYS A 628 -5.20 10.36 11.81
CA CYS A 628 -6.51 10.32 12.44
C CYS A 628 -6.59 11.37 13.55
N PHE A 629 -7.73 12.07 13.63
CA PHE A 629 -7.99 13.09 14.63
C PHE A 629 -9.45 13.07 15.09
N GLU A 630 -9.71 13.55 16.31
CA GLU A 630 -11.04 13.77 16.84
C GLU A 630 -11.67 15.02 16.20
N LEU A 631 -12.87 14.90 15.61
CA LEU A 631 -13.54 16.01 14.94
C LEU A 631 -13.97 17.12 15.89
N SER A 632 -14.29 16.79 17.14
CA SER A 632 -14.79 17.73 18.14
C SER A 632 -13.70 18.60 18.77
N THR A 633 -12.46 18.12 18.82
CA THR A 633 -11.34 18.74 19.56
C THR A 633 -10.14 19.07 18.68
N GLY A 634 -10.00 18.44 17.50
CA GLY A 634 -8.81 18.53 16.67
C GLY A 634 -7.64 17.68 17.18
N LYS A 635 -7.83 16.94 18.27
CA LYS A 635 -6.76 16.12 18.86
C LYS A 635 -6.36 15.01 17.90
N LYS A 636 -5.07 14.99 17.52
CA LYS A 636 -4.45 13.88 16.80
C LYS A 636 -4.49 12.61 17.65
N VAL A 637 -4.96 11.51 17.06
CA VAL A 637 -5.06 10.19 17.70
C VAL A 637 -3.86 9.32 17.31
N TRP A 638 -3.58 9.22 16.02
CA TRP A 638 -2.44 8.48 15.47
C TRP A 638 -2.08 9.02 14.09
N ASP A 639 -0.87 8.69 13.63
CA ASP A 639 -0.48 8.78 12.22
C ASP A 639 0.13 7.46 11.74
N ASP A 640 0.12 7.25 10.43
CA ASP A 640 0.63 6.02 9.84
C ASP A 640 2.13 6.06 9.51
N GLY A 641 2.83 7.17 9.78
CA GLY A 641 4.24 7.33 9.47
C GLY A 641 4.56 7.36 7.97
N ASN A 642 3.62 7.77 7.11
CA ASN A 642 3.73 7.72 5.65
C ASN A 642 3.76 6.28 5.06
N ARG A 643 3.13 5.30 5.73
CA ARG A 643 3.01 3.93 5.23
C ARG A 643 2.03 3.80 4.05
N MET A 644 0.92 4.52 4.07
CA MET A 644 -0.13 4.47 3.03
C MET A 644 0.31 5.17 1.73
N THR A 645 0.87 6.37 1.86
CA THR A 645 1.35 7.19 0.73
C THR A 645 2.79 7.59 0.98
N PRO A 646 3.70 7.39 0.01
CA PRO A 646 5.10 7.77 0.16
C PRO A 646 5.29 9.25 0.50
N LYS A 647 6.33 9.53 1.28
CA LYS A 647 6.71 10.90 1.64
C LYS A 647 7.16 11.66 0.39
N GLY A 648 6.60 12.86 0.19
CA GLY A 648 6.95 13.72 -0.94
C GLY A 648 6.65 15.18 -0.64
N ARG A 649 6.96 16.08 -1.60
CA ARG A 649 6.66 17.52 -1.46
C ARG A 649 5.15 17.76 -1.35
N ASN A 650 4.39 17.09 -2.22
CA ASN A 650 2.94 17.22 -2.34
C ASN A 650 2.29 15.83 -2.31
N PRO A 651 2.28 15.13 -1.15
CA PRO A 651 1.67 13.82 -1.06
C PRO A 651 0.17 13.94 -1.34
N GLN A 652 -0.37 12.99 -2.11
CA GLN A 652 -1.77 12.96 -2.50
C GLN A 652 -2.32 11.55 -2.36
N ALA A 653 -3.58 11.48 -1.95
CA ALA A 653 -4.38 10.28 -2.07
C ALA A 653 -5.86 10.65 -2.24
N THR A 654 -6.61 9.81 -2.94
CA THR A 654 -8.08 9.81 -2.87
C THR A 654 -8.52 8.67 -1.97
N MET A 655 -9.32 8.96 -0.95
CA MET A 655 -9.83 7.95 -0.02
C MET A 655 -11.35 7.86 -0.14
N VAL A 656 -11.87 6.63 -0.15
CA VAL A 656 -13.31 6.35 -0.26
C VAL A 656 -13.73 5.24 0.69
N TRP A 657 -14.77 5.48 1.49
CA TRP A 657 -15.38 4.46 2.34
C TRP A 657 -16.13 3.41 1.52
N LEU A 658 -15.98 2.14 1.91
CA LEU A 658 -16.80 1.04 1.39
C LEU A 658 -18.04 0.87 2.27
N GLY A 659 -19.15 1.46 1.83
CA GLY A 659 -20.42 1.52 2.56
C GLY A 659 -20.23 2.07 3.97
N ASP A 660 -20.92 1.46 4.94
CA ASP A 660 -20.86 1.80 6.36
C ASP A 660 -19.92 0.88 7.17
N THR A 661 -18.79 0.50 6.58
CA THR A 661 -17.79 -0.39 7.23
C THR A 661 -16.54 0.36 7.69
N ASP A 662 -15.66 -0.24 8.49
CA ASP A 662 -14.35 0.37 8.78
C ASP A 662 -13.37 0.32 7.59
N ARG A 663 -13.79 -0.23 6.44
CA ARG A 663 -12.95 -0.38 5.25
C ARG A 663 -13.04 0.82 4.31
N ALA A 664 -11.88 1.24 3.83
CA ALA A 664 -11.74 2.23 2.77
C ALA A 664 -10.87 1.70 1.63
N VAL A 665 -11.04 2.28 0.45
CA VAL A 665 -10.12 2.16 -0.67
C VAL A 665 -9.40 3.47 -0.87
N VAL A 666 -8.11 3.38 -1.17
CA VAL A 666 -7.23 4.54 -1.34
C VAL A 666 -6.52 4.42 -2.67
N LEU A 667 -6.56 5.46 -3.51
CA LEU A 667 -5.65 5.61 -4.64
C LEU A 667 -4.59 6.64 -4.26
N ASN A 668 -3.33 6.21 -4.12
CA ASN A 668 -2.23 7.11 -3.79
C ASN A 668 -1.59 7.73 -5.05
N SER A 669 -0.71 8.71 -4.84
CA SER A 669 -0.05 9.46 -5.93
C SER A 669 0.84 8.61 -6.84
N ASP A 670 1.21 7.41 -6.43
CA ASP A 670 2.07 6.49 -7.17
C ASP A 670 1.27 5.54 -8.07
N GLY A 671 -0.06 5.70 -8.09
CA GLY A 671 -0.96 4.87 -8.88
C GLY A 671 -1.26 3.51 -8.25
N GLU A 672 -1.04 3.38 -6.94
CA GLU A 672 -1.39 2.20 -6.18
C GLU A 672 -2.79 2.35 -5.61
N LEU A 673 -3.60 1.31 -5.81
CA LEU A 673 -4.86 1.12 -5.11
C LEU A 673 -4.57 0.32 -3.85
N LEU A 674 -5.10 0.76 -2.71
CA LEU A 674 -5.00 0.10 -1.41
C LEU A 674 -6.40 -0.19 -0.88
N MET A 675 -6.56 -1.32 -0.21
CA MET A 675 -7.70 -1.61 0.66
C MET A 675 -7.20 -1.55 2.09
N VAL A 676 -7.86 -0.76 2.94
CA VAL A 676 -7.41 -0.46 4.29
C VAL A 676 -8.59 -0.52 5.28
N ARG A 677 -8.31 -0.78 6.56
CA ARG A 677 -9.23 -0.44 7.66
C ARG A 677 -8.75 0.79 8.37
N LEU A 678 -9.67 1.71 8.63
CA LEU A 678 -9.42 2.96 9.33
C LEU A 678 -10.35 3.03 10.54
N SER A 679 -9.76 3.20 11.72
CA SER A 679 -10.48 3.40 12.96
C SER A 679 -9.66 4.25 13.93
N PRO A 680 -10.25 4.73 15.04
CA PRO A 680 -9.47 5.38 16.10
C PRO A 680 -8.39 4.48 16.71
N LYS A 681 -8.48 3.16 16.55
CA LYS A 681 -7.48 2.19 17.03
C LYS A 681 -6.26 2.10 16.12
N GLY A 682 -6.34 2.58 14.88
CA GLY A 682 -5.21 2.59 13.96
C GLY A 682 -5.56 2.41 12.49
N TYR A 683 -4.50 2.40 11.68
CA TYR A 683 -4.45 2.05 10.27
C TYR A 683 -4.06 0.58 10.11
N GLN A 684 -4.86 -0.19 9.35
CA GLN A 684 -4.49 -1.54 8.92
C GLN A 684 -4.59 -1.64 7.40
N GLU A 685 -3.47 -1.87 6.72
CA GLU A 685 -3.47 -2.24 5.31
C GLU A 685 -3.97 -3.68 5.14
N ILE A 686 -4.88 -3.90 4.19
CA ILE A 686 -5.43 -5.22 3.86
C ILE A 686 -4.83 -5.73 2.54
N SER A 687 -4.71 -4.86 1.54
CA SER A 687 -4.20 -5.20 0.21
C SER A 687 -3.67 -3.95 -0.49
N ARG A 688 -2.68 -4.12 -1.36
CA ARG A 688 -2.12 -3.07 -2.21
C ARG A 688 -1.83 -3.64 -3.58
N THR A 689 -2.13 -2.89 -4.64
CA THR A 689 -1.80 -3.25 -6.01
C THR A 689 -1.60 -2.02 -6.86
N ARG A 690 -0.66 -2.04 -7.80
CA ARG A 690 -0.47 -0.95 -8.75
C ARG A 690 -1.50 -1.07 -9.87
N VAL A 691 -2.31 -0.02 -10.05
CA VAL A 691 -3.38 0.01 -11.05
C VAL A 691 -3.10 0.98 -12.19
N ILE A 692 -2.27 2.00 -11.95
CA ILE A 692 -1.86 2.98 -12.94
C ILE A 692 -0.48 3.56 -12.59
N GLY A 693 0.08 4.45 -13.42
CA GLY A 693 1.26 5.23 -13.07
C GLY A 693 0.92 6.39 -12.13
N SER A 694 1.89 7.28 -11.88
CA SER A 694 1.68 8.43 -11.00
C SER A 694 0.45 9.26 -11.40
N THR A 695 -0.36 9.65 -10.42
CA THR A 695 -1.62 10.34 -10.67
C THR A 695 -2.06 11.21 -9.51
N TRP A 696 -2.70 12.34 -9.81
CA TRP A 696 -3.51 13.11 -8.86
C TRP A 696 -4.99 13.14 -9.24
N ALA A 697 -5.37 12.41 -10.29
CA ALA A 697 -6.75 12.35 -10.74
C ALA A 697 -7.59 11.50 -9.78
N HIS A 698 -8.81 11.97 -9.50
CA HIS A 698 -9.74 11.24 -8.65
C HIS A 698 -10.39 10.08 -9.42
N PRO A 699 -10.38 8.85 -8.88
CA PRO A 699 -11.02 7.70 -9.51
C PRO A 699 -12.55 7.75 -9.39
N ALA A 700 -13.22 6.97 -10.24
CA ALA A 700 -14.63 6.63 -10.10
C ALA A 700 -14.79 5.17 -9.65
N TYR A 701 -15.71 4.91 -8.73
CA TYR A 701 -16.08 3.57 -8.29
C TYR A 701 -17.50 3.26 -8.73
N ALA A 702 -17.69 2.29 -9.62
CA ALA A 702 -19.01 1.91 -10.10
C ALA A 702 -19.00 0.47 -10.62
N TRP A 703 -20.11 -0.25 -10.44
CA TRP A 703 -20.36 -1.54 -11.08
C TRP A 703 -19.27 -2.61 -10.83
N GLY A 704 -18.76 -2.69 -9.60
CA GLY A 704 -17.67 -3.61 -9.25
C GLY A 704 -16.30 -3.26 -9.84
N CYS A 705 -16.17 -2.07 -10.44
CA CYS A 705 -14.94 -1.58 -11.05
C CYS A 705 -14.46 -0.27 -10.41
N VAL A 706 -13.17 0.00 -10.55
CA VAL A 706 -12.59 1.32 -10.37
C VAL A 706 -12.02 1.82 -11.68
N TYR A 707 -12.36 3.05 -12.02
CA TYR A 707 -11.86 3.75 -13.19
C TYR A 707 -10.79 4.72 -12.73
N VAL A 708 -9.60 4.57 -13.28
CA VAL A 708 -8.40 5.33 -12.91
C VAL A 708 -7.78 5.96 -14.14
N ARG A 709 -7.11 7.10 -13.97
CA ARG A 709 -6.33 7.73 -15.04
C ARG A 709 -5.07 8.38 -14.51
N ASN A 710 -4.15 8.68 -15.41
CA ASN A 710 -3.04 9.61 -15.24
C ASN A 710 -2.99 10.55 -16.46
N ASP A 711 -1.80 11.05 -16.82
CA ASP A 711 -1.60 11.96 -17.96
C ASP A 711 -1.58 11.28 -19.34
N ASP A 712 -1.45 9.95 -19.40
CA ASP A 712 -1.28 9.22 -20.66
C ASP A 712 -2.25 8.06 -20.84
N THR A 713 -2.84 7.56 -19.76
CA THR A 713 -3.65 6.34 -19.72
C THR A 713 -4.91 6.54 -18.90
N ILE A 714 -6.03 5.97 -19.36
CA ILE A 714 -7.23 5.70 -18.58
C ILE A 714 -7.50 4.19 -18.58
N ALA A 715 -7.94 3.64 -17.44
CA ALA A 715 -8.10 2.20 -17.26
C ALA A 715 -9.33 1.86 -16.43
N CYS A 716 -9.86 0.65 -16.66
CA CYS A 716 -10.88 0.01 -15.83
C CYS A 716 -10.29 -1.22 -15.16
N ILE A 717 -10.38 -1.24 -13.83
CA ILE A 717 -9.87 -2.30 -12.99
C ILE A 717 -11.04 -2.96 -12.27
N GLU A 718 -11.19 -4.27 -12.43
CA GLU A 718 -12.22 -5.03 -11.75
C GLU A 718 -11.81 -5.24 -10.29
N VAL A 719 -12.59 -4.69 -9.36
CA VAL A 719 -12.35 -4.78 -7.91
C VAL A 719 -13.31 -5.76 -7.22
N VAL A 720 -14.43 -6.07 -7.87
CA VAL A 720 -15.35 -7.16 -7.51
C VAL A 720 -15.56 -8.02 -8.75
N PRO A 721 -15.04 -9.26 -8.78
CA PRO A 721 -15.26 -10.15 -9.92
C PRO A 721 -16.74 -10.38 -10.15
N ALA A 722 -17.20 -10.25 -11.40
CA ALA A 722 -18.52 -10.75 -11.77
C ALA A 722 -18.56 -12.27 -11.48
N ARG A 723 -19.59 -12.75 -10.75
CA ARG A 723 -19.81 -14.20 -10.64
C ARG A 723 -20.01 -14.72 -12.07
N ARG A 724 -19.09 -15.59 -12.51
CA ARG A 724 -19.22 -16.29 -13.79
C ARG A 724 -20.34 -17.30 -13.73
#